data_AF-A0A6L5FIU8-F1
#
_entry.id   AF-A0A6L5FIU8-F1
#
_cell.length_a   1.000
_cell.length_b   1.000
_cell.length_c   1.000
_cell.angle_alpha   90.00
_cell.angle_beta   90.00
_cell.angle_gamma   90.00
#
_symmetry.space_group_name_H-M   'P 1'
#
loop_
_entity.id
_entity.type
_entity.pdbx_description
1 polymer ?
#
loop_
_entity_poly.entity_id
_entity_poly.type
_entity_poly.pdbx_seq_one_letter_code
_entity_poly.pdbx_strand_id
1 'polypeptide(L)'
;MVKKAETATNRRKIKAARTRRRTKAAASRKGAAASAAKPKRAPKSRPPKGPKGVSGRNTGRTGAKPASSKGRRRLIPRASAPARKPAVRKPKSKPSILEKTLTSALASVGRTVQRAGKGVGRVLPSKPAGRPKALRGRAPSRRPGSTEARRAPGVRRPAAVPGVTIRAPVGPRYADVLTTEALAFLAELHRWFDGRRRELLTARAAQKQRYDAGELPDFRADTQAIRDGDWRVAPIPPDLTDRRVEITGPVDRKMIINALNSGANVFMADFEDANSPTWTNNLDGQVNLKERWTGTLSFTDPDTGRDYQLGPNPAVLIVRPRGWHLLEEHLAVDGQAVSGALFDFGLYAFHNAQATLAQGSGPYFYLPKLETHLEARLWNEVFAFTEETLGLPAGAIKATVLIETLPAAFVMDEILWEMRERIIGLNAGRWDYIFSFIKTFAKNPDDILPDRSQVVMGKAFLGAYAALLVKTCHHRGAFAMGGMAAQIPVRHDPQANEAAFAKVREDKEREVRDGCDGTWVAHPDLVPVAREVFDRLMPEPNQLDRVREDLHVTRDDLLRIHDGIKTEQGFRHNIRVGVQYIEAWLRGRGAVPIYNLMEDAATAEISRAQIWQWIRYLAVLDTGVVATPEFFERALAEEMRQVEREIGRGAYAKGRFPEAITLFRDLSLAEDFADFLTTRAYRLII
;
A
#
# COMPACT_ATOMS: atom_id res chain seq x y z
N MET A 1 -27.68 54.51 19.69
CA MET A 1 -27.06 55.15 18.51
C MET A 1 -25.54 54.91 18.36
N VAL A 2 -24.92 53.97 19.09
CA VAL A 2 -23.45 53.75 19.04
C VAL A 2 -23.02 52.58 18.12
N LYS A 3 -23.93 51.67 17.72
CA LYS A 3 -23.59 50.52 16.84
C LYS A 3 -23.58 50.77 15.32
N LYS A 4 -23.99 51.96 14.85
CA LYS A 4 -23.96 52.34 13.42
C LYS A 4 -22.67 53.07 12.99
N ALA A 5 -21.87 53.56 13.94
CA ALA A 5 -20.65 54.31 13.64
C ALA A 5 -19.43 53.40 13.37
N GLU A 6 -19.31 52.25 14.06
CA GLU A 6 -18.18 51.33 13.88
C GLU A 6 -18.21 50.55 12.56
N THR A 7 -19.41 50.30 12.02
CA THR A 7 -19.58 49.60 10.74
C THR A 7 -19.21 50.46 9.52
N ALA A 8 -19.30 51.79 9.64
CA ALA A 8 -18.91 52.72 8.58
C ALA A 8 -17.38 52.88 8.46
N THR A 9 -16.68 52.85 9.60
CA THR A 9 -15.21 53.01 9.66
C THR A 9 -14.47 51.79 9.10
N ASN A 10 -14.99 50.58 9.33
CA ASN A 10 -14.42 49.36 8.75
C ASN A 10 -14.66 49.22 7.23
N ARG A 11 -15.80 49.69 6.72
CA ARG A 11 -16.06 49.69 5.26
C ARG A 11 -15.15 50.67 4.50
N ARG A 12 -14.76 51.80 5.10
CA ARG A 12 -13.79 52.74 4.50
C ARG A 12 -12.36 52.18 4.47
N LYS A 13 -11.91 51.45 5.50
CA LYS A 13 -10.58 50.81 5.54
C LYS A 13 -10.44 49.69 4.49
N ILE A 14 -11.48 48.89 4.27
CA ILE A 14 -11.48 47.81 3.25
C ILE A 14 -11.49 48.39 1.82
N LYS A 15 -12.17 49.51 1.59
CA LYS A 15 -12.20 50.18 0.27
C LYS A 15 -10.84 50.82 -0.07
N ALA A 16 -10.14 51.41 0.92
CA ALA A 16 -8.81 51.98 0.74
C ALA A 16 -7.71 50.93 0.45
N ALA A 17 -7.80 49.74 1.07
CA ALA A 17 -6.88 48.63 0.80
C ALA A 17 -7.06 48.02 -0.61
N ARG A 18 -8.30 47.97 -1.11
CA ARG A 18 -8.60 47.52 -2.48
C ARG A 18 -8.09 48.48 -3.57
N THR A 19 -8.09 49.79 -3.31
CA THR A 19 -7.57 50.80 -4.26
C THR A 19 -6.04 50.81 -4.31
N ARG A 20 -5.34 50.52 -3.19
CA ARG A 20 -3.87 50.36 -3.17
C ARG A 20 -3.37 49.07 -3.85
N ARG A 21 -4.15 47.99 -3.85
CA ARG A 21 -3.82 46.75 -4.59
C ARG A 21 -4.04 46.87 -6.10
N ARG A 22 -5.04 47.64 -6.54
CA ARG A 22 -5.29 47.90 -7.98
C ARG A 22 -4.26 48.85 -8.63
N THR A 23 -3.68 49.77 -7.85
CA THR A 23 -2.65 50.71 -8.36
C THR A 23 -1.25 50.07 -8.47
N LYS A 24 -0.91 49.07 -7.65
CA LYS A 24 0.32 48.26 -7.82
C LYS A 24 0.27 47.27 -8.99
N ALA A 25 -0.90 46.76 -9.35
CA ALA A 25 -1.05 45.86 -10.51
C ALA A 25 -1.06 46.60 -11.86
N ALA A 26 -1.38 47.90 -11.88
CA ALA A 26 -1.35 48.73 -13.10
C ALA A 26 0.04 49.30 -13.43
N ALA A 27 0.94 49.40 -12.45
CA ALA A 27 2.32 49.88 -12.64
C ALA A 27 3.30 48.80 -13.15
N SER A 28 2.90 47.52 -13.14
CA SER A 28 3.69 46.39 -13.66
C SER A 28 3.34 46.02 -15.11
N ARG A 29 2.35 46.69 -15.74
CA ARG A 29 1.88 46.43 -17.11
C ARG A 29 2.16 47.57 -18.11
N LYS A 30 2.92 48.59 -17.72
CA LYS A 30 3.44 49.63 -18.64
C LYS A 30 4.97 49.66 -18.55
N GLY A 31 5.60 48.70 -19.21
CA GLY A 31 7.05 48.57 -19.27
C GLY A 31 7.51 47.42 -20.15
N ALA A 32 6.84 47.18 -21.29
CA ALA A 32 7.30 46.25 -22.32
C ALA A 32 6.48 46.43 -23.61
N ALA A 33 6.73 47.52 -24.34
CA ALA A 33 6.48 47.63 -25.79
C ALA A 33 7.00 48.97 -26.32
N ALA A 34 8.23 48.99 -26.84
CA ALA A 34 8.66 49.74 -28.02
C ALA A 34 10.20 49.76 -28.10
N SER A 35 10.77 49.00 -29.05
CA SER A 35 11.76 49.50 -30.02
C SER A 35 12.34 48.32 -30.80
N ALA A 36 12.03 48.28 -32.09
CA ALA A 36 12.66 47.44 -33.08
C ALA A 36 13.75 48.24 -33.80
N ALA A 37 14.95 47.70 -33.94
CA ALA A 37 15.88 48.02 -35.03
C ALA A 37 16.96 46.93 -35.16
N LYS A 38 17.17 46.44 -36.39
CA LYS A 38 18.20 45.47 -36.82
C LYS A 38 19.63 45.95 -36.53
N PRO A 39 20.63 45.04 -36.52
CA PRO A 39 21.55 45.04 -37.67
C PRO A 39 22.09 43.67 -38.13
N LYS A 40 22.98 43.75 -39.12
CA LYS A 40 23.39 42.81 -40.17
C LYS A 40 24.48 41.79 -39.77
N ARG A 41 24.48 40.68 -40.53
CA ARG A 41 25.50 39.65 -40.88
C ARG A 41 27.00 39.80 -40.47
N ALA A 42 27.52 38.63 -40.03
CA ALA A 42 28.79 37.92 -40.34
C ALA A 42 30.11 38.38 -39.66
N PRO A 43 31.18 37.53 -39.54
CA PRO A 43 31.40 36.20 -40.16
C PRO A 43 31.94 35.06 -39.25
N LYS A 44 32.02 33.87 -39.87
CA LYS A 44 32.67 32.63 -39.42
C LYS A 44 34.19 32.80 -39.26
N SER A 45 34.80 32.09 -38.31
CA SER A 45 36.23 31.77 -38.33
C SER A 45 36.48 30.27 -38.05
N ARG A 46 37.26 29.66 -38.95
CA ARG A 46 37.88 28.33 -38.89
C ARG A 46 39.42 28.55 -38.83
N PRO A 47 40.24 27.51 -38.60
CA PRO A 47 41.53 27.58 -37.87
C PRO A 47 42.74 27.85 -38.79
N PRO A 48 43.97 27.90 -38.23
CA PRO A 48 45.16 27.58 -39.01
C PRO A 48 46.05 26.45 -38.43
N LYS A 49 46.71 25.76 -39.37
CA LYS A 49 47.70 24.66 -39.29
C LYS A 49 49.13 25.20 -39.07
N GLY A 50 50.05 24.49 -38.39
CA GLY A 50 51.04 23.54 -38.96
C GLY A 50 52.49 23.98 -38.60
N PRO A 51 53.61 23.27 -38.93
CA PRO A 51 53.73 22.06 -39.78
C PRO A 51 54.83 21.01 -39.40
N LYS A 52 54.95 19.96 -40.26
CA LYS A 52 56.05 18.97 -40.50
C LYS A 52 56.27 17.91 -39.40
N GLY A 53 56.34 16.60 -39.63
CA GLY A 53 56.66 15.79 -40.81
C GLY A 53 57.94 14.99 -40.53
N VAL A 54 57.85 13.65 -40.42
CA VAL A 54 58.82 12.62 -40.87
C VAL A 54 58.42 11.25 -40.30
N SER A 55 58.50 10.27 -41.19
CA SER A 55 58.26 8.83 -41.13
C SER A 55 59.13 8.02 -40.16
N GLY A 56 58.63 6.86 -39.73
CA GLY A 56 59.50 5.79 -39.23
C GLY A 56 58.75 4.53 -38.77
N ARG A 57 58.57 3.58 -39.70
CA ARG A 57 58.33 2.15 -39.38
C ARG A 57 59.56 1.59 -38.66
N ASN A 58 59.37 0.74 -37.65
CA ASN A 58 60.04 -0.57 -37.50
C ASN A 58 59.59 -1.29 -36.22
N THR A 59 59.00 -2.49 -36.33
CA THR A 59 59.61 -3.81 -36.02
C THR A 59 60.11 -3.91 -34.58
N GLY A 60 59.52 -4.74 -33.73
CA GLY A 60 59.76 -6.18 -33.69
C GLY A 60 60.11 -6.51 -32.23
N ARG A 61 59.32 -7.37 -31.58
CA ARG A 61 59.55 -8.82 -31.44
C ARG A 61 60.48 -9.14 -30.27
N THR A 62 60.12 -10.23 -29.58
CA THR A 62 60.87 -10.98 -28.55
C THR A 62 60.82 -10.38 -27.15
N GLY A 63 60.54 -11.11 -26.07
CA GLY A 63 60.57 -12.54 -25.87
C GLY A 63 61.51 -12.86 -24.71
N ALA A 64 60.98 -13.62 -23.74
CA ALA A 64 61.69 -14.36 -22.70
C ALA A 64 62.14 -13.64 -21.39
N LYS A 65 61.46 -14.05 -20.31
CA LYS A 65 61.96 -14.40 -18.95
C LYS A 65 63.46 -14.83 -18.93
N PRO A 66 64.22 -14.75 -17.80
CA PRO A 66 63.84 -15.43 -16.53
C PRO A 66 64.43 -14.95 -15.17
N ALA A 67 63.83 -15.51 -14.12
CA ALA A 67 64.40 -16.07 -12.89
C ALA A 67 65.30 -15.26 -11.91
N SER A 68 64.79 -15.18 -10.67
CA SER A 68 65.42 -15.55 -9.38
C SER A 68 66.63 -14.75 -8.86
N SER A 69 66.56 -14.31 -7.59
CA SER A 69 66.94 -15.15 -6.44
C SER A 69 66.82 -14.41 -5.09
N LYS A 70 66.39 -15.18 -4.07
CA LYS A 70 66.83 -15.28 -2.66
C LYS A 70 67.28 -13.99 -1.95
N GLY A 71 66.83 -13.60 -0.75
CA GLY A 71 66.09 -14.28 0.32
C GLY A 71 66.66 -13.83 1.68
N ARG A 72 65.83 -13.76 2.74
CA ARG A 72 66.22 -14.10 4.13
C ARG A 72 65.01 -14.18 5.06
N ARG A 73 64.99 -15.27 5.84
CA ARG A 73 64.00 -15.76 6.80
C ARG A 73 63.99 -14.99 8.13
N ARG A 74 62.86 -15.06 8.86
CA ARG A 74 62.67 -15.45 10.29
C ARG A 74 61.19 -15.22 10.64
N LEU A 75 60.44 -15.93 11.49
CA LEU A 75 60.48 -17.24 12.17
C LEU A 75 59.04 -17.40 12.71
N ILE A 76 58.43 -18.57 12.54
CA ILE A 76 57.09 -18.92 13.07
C ILE A 76 57.26 -19.54 14.47
N PRO A 77 56.31 -19.37 15.40
CA PRO A 77 56.00 -20.39 16.39
C PRO A 77 54.69 -21.12 16.06
N ARG A 78 54.77 -22.44 16.17
CA ARG A 78 53.75 -23.46 15.86
C ARG A 78 52.57 -23.45 16.84
N ALA A 79 51.47 -23.98 16.30
CA ALA A 79 50.26 -24.43 16.97
C ALA A 79 50.49 -25.42 18.13
N SER A 80 49.63 -25.31 19.15
CA SER A 80 49.45 -26.27 20.24
C SER A 80 48.02 -26.83 20.20
N ALA A 81 47.92 -28.16 20.25
CA ALA A 81 46.71 -28.97 20.22
C ALA A 81 45.77 -28.70 21.42
N PRO A 82 44.45 -28.98 21.31
CA PRO A 82 43.50 -28.74 22.39
C PRO A 82 43.57 -29.86 23.44
N ALA A 83 43.77 -29.45 24.69
CA ALA A 83 43.70 -30.32 25.86
C ALA A 83 42.25 -30.70 26.19
N ARG A 84 41.98 -31.99 26.31
CA ARG A 84 40.78 -32.55 26.98
C ARG A 84 40.79 -32.16 28.47
N LYS A 85 39.69 -31.58 28.95
CA LYS A 85 39.34 -31.45 30.37
C LYS A 85 37.82 -31.63 30.58
N PRO A 86 37.38 -31.96 31.81
CA PRO A 86 36.60 -33.15 32.08
C PRO A 86 35.08 -32.94 32.11
N ALA A 87 34.36 -34.06 32.04
CA ALA A 87 32.92 -34.16 32.24
C ALA A 87 32.47 -33.51 33.56
N VAL A 88 31.68 -32.45 33.45
CA VAL A 88 30.96 -31.85 34.58
C VAL A 88 29.68 -32.65 34.80
N ARG A 89 29.59 -33.28 35.97
CA ARG A 89 28.38 -33.95 36.47
C ARG A 89 27.25 -32.92 36.63
N LYS A 90 26.10 -33.17 36.00
CA LYS A 90 24.84 -32.46 36.24
C LYS A 90 24.41 -32.64 37.71
N PRO A 91 24.10 -31.57 38.46
CA PRO A 91 23.39 -31.71 39.71
C PRO A 91 21.91 -32.05 39.41
N LYS A 92 21.38 -33.06 40.10
CA LYS A 92 19.95 -33.37 40.10
C LYS A 92 19.20 -32.24 40.82
N SER A 93 18.55 -31.35 40.07
CA SER A 93 17.58 -30.39 40.62
C SER A 93 16.21 -31.05 40.74
N LYS A 94 15.65 -30.99 41.95
CA LYS A 94 14.28 -31.41 42.28
C LYS A 94 13.26 -30.55 41.50
N PRO A 95 12.10 -31.08 41.07
CA PRO A 95 11.12 -30.30 40.35
C PRO A 95 10.57 -29.17 41.22
N SER A 96 10.51 -27.97 40.64
CA SER A 96 9.97 -26.77 41.27
C SER A 96 8.43 -26.76 41.21
N ILE A 97 7.81 -25.95 42.07
CA ILE A 97 6.36 -25.88 42.36
C ILE A 97 5.48 -25.46 41.16
N LEU A 98 6.04 -25.32 39.96
CA LEU A 98 5.31 -24.99 38.73
C LEU A 98 4.83 -26.20 37.90
N GLU A 99 5.29 -27.42 38.20
CA GLU A 99 4.78 -28.64 37.55
C GLU A 99 3.53 -29.24 38.22
N LYS A 100 3.08 -28.71 39.37
CA LYS A 100 1.86 -29.18 40.06
C LYS A 100 0.58 -28.43 39.68
N THR A 101 0.69 -27.34 38.93
CA THR A 101 -0.47 -26.49 38.59
C THR A 101 -0.97 -26.72 37.15
N LEU A 102 -0.20 -27.41 36.30
CA LEU A 102 -0.64 -27.78 34.94
C LEU A 102 -1.46 -29.08 34.87
N THR A 103 -1.37 -29.94 35.88
CA THR A 103 -2.11 -31.23 35.88
C THR A 103 -3.52 -31.12 36.47
N SER A 104 -3.89 -29.99 37.10
CA SER A 104 -5.26 -29.79 37.63
C SER A 104 -6.18 -28.97 36.72
N ALA A 105 -5.65 -28.27 35.70
CA ALA A 105 -6.46 -27.46 34.78
C ALA A 105 -6.91 -28.21 33.52
N LEU A 106 -6.28 -29.35 33.18
CA LEU A 106 -6.64 -30.17 32.01
C LEU A 106 -7.57 -31.35 32.35
N ALA A 107 -8.01 -31.50 33.60
CA ALA A 107 -8.89 -32.59 34.04
C ALA A 107 -10.38 -32.20 34.18
N SER A 108 -10.75 -30.93 33.97
CA SER A 108 -12.13 -30.42 34.17
C SER A 108 -12.92 -30.10 32.89
N VAL A 109 -12.37 -30.34 31.69
CA VAL A 109 -13.09 -30.12 30.42
C VAL A 109 -13.52 -31.44 29.75
N GLY A 110 -13.17 -32.59 30.32
CA GLY A 110 -13.57 -33.90 29.82
C GLY A 110 -14.58 -34.61 30.71
N ARG A 111 -15.76 -34.03 30.99
CA ARG A 111 -16.85 -34.76 31.69
C ARG A 111 -18.25 -34.13 31.64
N THR A 112 -18.78 -33.80 30.45
CA THR A 112 -20.23 -33.54 30.30
C THR A 112 -20.80 -33.94 28.94
N VAL A 113 -20.60 -35.17 28.46
CA VAL A 113 -21.54 -35.83 27.52
C VAL A 113 -21.42 -37.34 27.68
N GLN A 114 -22.15 -37.94 28.63
CA GLN A 114 -22.60 -39.34 28.60
C GLN A 114 -23.39 -39.66 29.88
N ARG A 115 -24.72 -39.59 29.79
CA ARG A 115 -25.71 -40.52 30.39
C ARG A 115 -27.09 -39.85 30.50
N ALA A 116 -27.94 -40.11 29.52
CA ALA A 116 -29.34 -40.47 29.75
C ALA A 116 -29.76 -41.31 28.55
N GLY A 117 -30.01 -42.60 28.79
CA GLY A 117 -30.33 -43.57 27.76
C GLY A 117 -31.83 -43.85 27.63
N LYS A 118 -32.19 -44.30 26.43
CA LYS A 118 -33.23 -45.29 26.07
C LYS A 118 -34.71 -44.93 26.33
N GLY A 119 -35.47 -44.88 25.24
CA GLY A 119 -36.92 -45.09 25.17
C GLY A 119 -37.37 -45.23 23.71
N VAL A 120 -38.07 -46.31 23.39
CA VAL A 120 -38.34 -46.87 22.05
C VAL A 120 -39.59 -46.25 21.38
N GLY A 121 -39.60 -46.12 20.05
CA GLY A 121 -40.84 -45.89 19.28
C GLY A 121 -40.62 -45.65 17.78
N ARG A 122 -40.97 -46.63 16.95
CA ARG A 122 -40.74 -46.71 15.50
C ARG A 122 -42.03 -46.36 14.75
N VAL A 123 -42.03 -45.40 13.83
CA VAL A 123 -43.11 -45.22 12.82
C VAL A 123 -42.52 -44.79 11.48
N LEU A 124 -42.94 -45.49 10.42
CA LEU A 124 -42.53 -45.37 9.00
C LEU A 124 -43.27 -44.24 8.25
N PRO A 125 -42.76 -43.74 7.10
CA PRO A 125 -43.45 -42.76 6.26
C PRO A 125 -44.27 -43.41 5.14
N SER A 126 -45.46 -42.86 4.85
CA SER A 126 -46.32 -43.24 3.72
C SER A 126 -46.23 -42.23 2.56
N LYS A 127 -46.27 -42.77 1.33
CA LYS A 127 -46.22 -42.08 0.02
C LYS A 127 -47.59 -41.50 -0.42
N PRO A 128 -47.63 -40.61 -1.44
CA PRO A 128 -48.85 -39.93 -1.88
C PRO A 128 -49.53 -40.56 -3.11
N ALA A 129 -50.84 -40.34 -3.23
CA ALA A 129 -51.69 -40.49 -4.43
C ALA A 129 -52.81 -39.44 -4.30
N GLY A 130 -53.41 -38.80 -5.31
CA GLY A 130 -53.34 -38.86 -6.77
C GLY A 130 -54.18 -37.68 -7.32
N ARG A 131 -54.09 -37.41 -8.63
CA ARG A 131 -54.88 -36.40 -9.37
C ARG A 131 -56.38 -36.77 -9.46
N PRO A 132 -57.26 -35.81 -9.79
CA PRO A 132 -57.88 -35.87 -11.13
C PRO A 132 -58.07 -34.53 -11.87
N LYS A 133 -58.42 -34.65 -13.15
CA LYS A 133 -58.51 -33.64 -14.23
C LYS A 133 -59.88 -32.93 -14.34
N ALA A 134 -59.81 -31.67 -14.79
CA ALA A 134 -60.60 -30.95 -15.82
C ALA A 134 -62.15 -30.88 -15.77
N LEU A 135 -62.69 -29.66 -16.00
CA LEU A 135 -63.55 -29.29 -17.16
C LEU A 135 -64.02 -27.81 -17.15
N ARG A 136 -63.79 -27.14 -18.29
CA ARG A 136 -64.57 -26.12 -19.06
C ARG A 136 -65.39 -24.99 -18.37
N GLY A 137 -65.17 -23.76 -18.86
CA GLY A 137 -66.16 -22.66 -18.86
C GLY A 137 -65.69 -21.46 -19.71
N ARG A 138 -66.55 -20.94 -20.60
CA ARG A 138 -66.31 -19.96 -21.69
C ARG A 138 -66.26 -18.49 -21.22
N ALA A 139 -65.66 -17.63 -22.07
CA ALA A 139 -65.56 -16.15 -22.01
C ALA A 139 -66.91 -15.40 -22.25
N PRO A 140 -67.04 -14.04 -22.18
CA PRO A 140 -66.36 -13.09 -23.09
C PRO A 140 -65.98 -11.65 -22.58
N SER A 141 -65.06 -11.04 -23.34
CA SER A 141 -64.87 -9.63 -23.74
C SER A 141 -64.96 -8.42 -22.78
N ARG A 142 -63.90 -7.59 -22.78
CA ARG A 142 -63.87 -6.17 -23.25
C ARG A 142 -62.49 -5.51 -23.05
N ARG A 143 -61.93 -4.93 -24.13
CA ARG A 143 -60.93 -3.83 -24.15
C ARG A 143 -61.73 -2.51 -24.31
N PRO A 144 -61.28 -1.33 -23.84
CA PRO A 144 -60.05 -0.61 -24.28
C PRO A 144 -59.32 0.09 -23.09
N GLY A 145 -58.16 0.73 -23.19
CA GLY A 145 -57.38 1.25 -24.31
C GLY A 145 -55.97 1.64 -23.83
N SER A 146 -55.10 1.82 -24.81
CA SER A 146 -53.67 2.10 -24.70
C SER A 146 -53.36 3.55 -24.34
N THR A 147 -52.52 3.77 -23.33
CA THR A 147 -51.66 4.95 -23.20
C THR A 147 -50.22 4.47 -23.19
N GLU A 148 -49.53 4.67 -24.33
CA GLU A 148 -48.09 4.46 -24.45
C GLU A 148 -47.34 5.46 -23.57
N ALA A 149 -46.84 5.00 -22.43
CA ALA A 149 -45.79 5.70 -21.71
C ALA A 149 -44.49 5.57 -22.55
N ARG A 150 -44.06 6.69 -23.12
CA ARG A 150 -42.75 6.83 -23.79
C ARG A 150 -41.65 6.30 -22.86
N ARG A 151 -41.03 5.18 -23.24
CA ARG A 151 -39.80 4.68 -22.61
C ARG A 151 -38.68 5.71 -22.85
N ALA A 152 -38.04 6.14 -21.77
CA ALA A 152 -36.76 6.84 -21.85
C ALA A 152 -35.76 6.01 -22.68
N PRO A 153 -34.83 6.65 -23.42
CA PRO A 153 -33.88 5.94 -24.26
C PRO A 153 -33.04 5.01 -23.39
N GLY A 154 -33.19 3.70 -23.61
CA GLY A 154 -32.42 2.68 -22.93
C GLY A 154 -30.94 2.84 -23.29
N VAL A 155 -30.09 2.89 -22.26
CA VAL A 155 -28.64 2.74 -22.39
C VAL A 155 -28.38 1.49 -23.25
N ARG A 156 -27.67 1.66 -24.38
CA ARG A 156 -27.20 0.53 -25.18
C ARG A 156 -26.40 -0.38 -24.27
N ARG A 157 -26.88 -1.61 -24.04
CA ARG A 157 -26.06 -2.66 -23.45
C ARG A 157 -24.82 -2.82 -24.35
N PRO A 158 -23.60 -2.84 -23.79
CA PRO A 158 -22.40 -3.19 -24.55
C PRO A 158 -22.64 -4.47 -25.33
N ALA A 159 -22.05 -4.60 -26.52
CA ALA A 159 -22.05 -5.89 -27.21
C ALA A 159 -21.43 -6.93 -26.27
N ALA A 160 -22.03 -8.12 -26.19
CA ALA A 160 -21.59 -9.12 -25.23
C ALA A 160 -20.17 -9.59 -25.59
N VAL A 161 -19.19 -9.30 -24.73
CA VAL A 161 -17.83 -9.85 -24.85
C VAL A 161 -17.90 -11.33 -24.45
N PRO A 162 -17.44 -12.28 -25.30
CA PRO A 162 -17.52 -13.71 -25.00
C PRO A 162 -16.88 -14.06 -23.65
N GLY A 163 -17.63 -14.79 -22.82
CA GLY A 163 -17.17 -15.25 -21.50
C GLY A 163 -17.22 -14.19 -20.38
N VAL A 164 -17.50 -12.92 -20.69
CA VAL A 164 -17.53 -11.86 -19.68
C VAL A 164 -18.94 -11.73 -19.08
N THR A 165 -19.01 -11.73 -17.74
CA THR A 165 -20.25 -11.53 -16.99
C THR A 165 -20.04 -10.49 -15.91
N ILE A 166 -20.83 -9.41 -15.94
CA ILE A 166 -20.94 -8.46 -14.83
C ILE A 166 -22.06 -8.94 -13.91
N ARG A 167 -21.73 -9.21 -12.64
CA ARG A 167 -22.63 -9.74 -11.61
C ARG A 167 -23.28 -8.65 -10.75
N ALA A 168 -22.81 -7.40 -10.87
CA ALA A 168 -23.35 -6.25 -10.14
C ALA A 168 -24.20 -5.31 -11.03
N PRO A 169 -25.06 -4.46 -10.44
CA PRO A 169 -25.75 -3.41 -11.17
C PRO A 169 -24.77 -2.44 -11.85
N VAL A 170 -25.04 -2.09 -13.10
CA VAL A 170 -24.28 -1.08 -13.85
C VAL A 170 -25.18 0.10 -14.14
N GLY A 171 -24.89 1.25 -13.52
CA GLY A 171 -25.56 2.51 -13.79
C GLY A 171 -25.04 3.20 -15.06
N PRO A 172 -25.80 4.16 -15.65
CA PRO A 172 -25.40 4.87 -16.87
C PRO A 172 -24.04 5.58 -16.76
N ARG A 173 -23.68 6.06 -15.56
CA ARG A 173 -22.39 6.72 -15.25
C ARG A 173 -21.17 5.85 -15.59
N TYR A 174 -21.32 4.53 -15.60
CA TYR A 174 -20.20 3.60 -15.81
C TYR A 174 -20.08 3.11 -17.25
N ALA A 175 -20.98 3.52 -18.15
CA ALA A 175 -20.96 3.09 -19.55
C ALA A 175 -19.64 3.47 -20.25
N ASP A 176 -19.05 4.60 -19.85
CA ASP A 176 -17.78 5.09 -20.41
C ASP A 176 -16.53 4.45 -19.78
N VAL A 177 -16.69 3.64 -18.72
CA VAL A 177 -15.59 2.88 -18.11
C VAL A 177 -15.70 1.39 -18.49
N LEU A 178 -16.89 0.81 -18.40
CA LEU A 178 -17.17 -0.58 -18.75
C LEU A 178 -17.59 -0.71 -20.23
N THR A 179 -16.79 -0.13 -21.12
CA THR A 179 -16.98 -0.24 -22.57
C THR A 179 -16.72 -1.68 -23.04
N THR A 180 -17.25 -2.04 -24.21
CA THR A 180 -17.02 -3.39 -24.80
C THR A 180 -15.53 -3.68 -24.94
N GLU A 181 -14.77 -2.68 -25.37
CA GLU A 181 -13.34 -2.76 -25.64
C GLU A 181 -12.53 -2.87 -24.33
N ALA A 182 -12.89 -2.10 -23.31
CA ALA A 182 -12.26 -2.22 -21.99
C ALA A 182 -12.52 -3.59 -21.36
N LEU A 183 -13.75 -4.13 -21.49
CA LEU A 183 -14.11 -5.45 -21.00
C LEU A 183 -13.40 -6.57 -21.77
N ALA A 184 -13.21 -6.42 -23.08
CA ALA A 184 -12.42 -7.34 -23.89
C ALA A 184 -10.95 -7.35 -23.44
N PHE A 185 -10.36 -6.18 -23.24
CA PHE A 185 -8.99 -6.05 -22.72
C PHE A 185 -8.82 -6.69 -21.33
N LEU A 186 -9.76 -6.45 -20.40
CA LEU A 186 -9.75 -7.12 -19.09
C LEU A 186 -9.87 -8.65 -19.20
N ALA A 187 -10.68 -9.14 -20.14
CA ALA A 187 -10.82 -10.57 -20.38
C ALA A 187 -9.52 -11.19 -20.90
N GLU A 188 -8.80 -10.49 -21.79
CA GLU A 188 -7.48 -10.93 -22.25
C GLU A 188 -6.46 -10.94 -21.11
N LEU A 189 -6.36 -9.86 -20.33
CA LEU A 189 -5.51 -9.83 -19.13
C LEU A 189 -5.79 -11.01 -18.20
N HIS A 190 -7.08 -11.28 -17.93
CA HIS A 190 -7.47 -12.39 -17.07
C HIS A 190 -7.01 -13.74 -17.65
N ARG A 191 -7.29 -14.01 -18.94
CA ARG A 191 -6.96 -15.28 -19.59
C ARG A 191 -5.46 -15.54 -19.67
N TRP A 192 -4.67 -14.51 -19.89
CA TRP A 192 -3.21 -14.63 -19.97
C TRP A 192 -2.56 -14.80 -18.59
N PHE A 193 -3.02 -14.08 -17.57
CA PHE A 193 -2.24 -13.90 -16.33
C PHE A 193 -2.86 -14.49 -15.06
N ASP A 194 -4.17 -14.75 -15.02
CA ASP A 194 -4.81 -15.24 -13.78
C ASP A 194 -4.32 -16.63 -13.37
N GLY A 195 -4.02 -17.51 -14.35
CA GLY A 195 -3.42 -18.82 -14.09
C GLY A 195 -2.11 -18.70 -13.33
N ARG A 196 -1.18 -17.88 -13.84
CA ARG A 196 0.11 -17.62 -13.20
C ARG A 196 -0.03 -16.94 -11.84
N ARG A 197 -0.94 -15.98 -11.70
CA ARG A 197 -1.25 -15.34 -10.41
C ARG A 197 -1.65 -16.38 -9.35
N ARG A 198 -2.56 -17.30 -9.68
CA ARG A 198 -3.01 -18.35 -8.76
C ARG A 198 -1.88 -19.30 -8.36
N GLU A 199 -1.02 -19.69 -9.30
CA GLU A 199 0.17 -20.49 -9.01
C GLU A 199 1.09 -19.80 -7.99
N LEU A 200 1.33 -18.50 -8.14
CA LEU A 200 2.15 -17.72 -7.21
C LEU A 200 1.51 -17.63 -5.82
N LEU A 201 0.19 -17.46 -5.73
CA LEU A 201 -0.51 -17.49 -4.44
C LEU A 201 -0.46 -18.87 -3.77
N THR A 202 -0.54 -19.95 -4.54
CA THR A 202 -0.29 -21.31 -4.02
C THR A 202 1.15 -21.46 -3.54
N ALA A 203 2.13 -20.90 -4.25
CA ALA A 203 3.53 -20.92 -3.83
C ALA A 203 3.76 -20.12 -2.53
N ARG A 204 3.07 -18.98 -2.32
CA ARG A 204 3.09 -18.25 -1.04
C ARG A 204 2.60 -19.14 0.11
N ALA A 205 1.48 -19.83 -0.07
CA ALA A 205 0.94 -20.73 0.94
C ALA A 205 1.92 -21.88 1.27
N ALA A 206 2.57 -22.45 0.26
CA ALA A 206 3.60 -23.46 0.46
C ALA A 206 4.84 -22.91 1.19
N GLN A 207 5.31 -21.72 0.84
CA GLN A 207 6.40 -21.04 1.55
C GLN A 207 6.05 -20.81 3.02
N LYS A 208 4.82 -20.33 3.28
CA LYS A 208 4.31 -20.09 4.62
C LYS A 208 4.32 -21.36 5.49
N GLN A 209 3.97 -22.52 4.92
CA GLN A 209 4.05 -23.80 5.62
C GLN A 209 5.49 -24.16 6.02
N ARG A 210 6.50 -23.76 5.21
CA ARG A 210 7.91 -23.97 5.55
C ARG A 210 8.37 -23.06 6.68
N TYR A 211 7.96 -21.79 6.66
CA TYR A 211 8.20 -20.87 7.78
C TYR A 211 7.56 -21.37 9.07
N ASP A 212 6.34 -21.90 8.97
CA ASP A 212 5.64 -22.55 10.09
C ASP A 212 6.34 -23.80 10.62
N ALA A 213 7.17 -24.45 9.80
CA ALA A 213 8.02 -25.57 10.18
C ALA A 213 9.41 -25.14 10.70
N GLY A 214 9.67 -23.84 10.82
CA GLY A 214 10.91 -23.27 11.36
C GLY A 214 11.95 -22.84 10.32
N GLU A 215 11.62 -22.86 9.02
CA GLU A 215 12.48 -22.23 8.01
C GLU A 215 12.50 -20.70 8.23
N LEU A 216 13.68 -20.08 8.09
CA LEU A 216 13.82 -18.62 8.17
C LEU A 216 13.96 -18.03 6.76
N PRO A 217 13.40 -16.85 6.48
CA PRO A 217 13.71 -16.10 5.26
C PRO A 217 15.21 -15.79 5.18
N ASP A 218 15.79 -15.88 3.97
CA ASP A 218 17.21 -15.57 3.73
C ASP A 218 17.43 -15.11 2.29
N PHE A 219 18.59 -14.48 2.04
CA PHE A 219 19.05 -14.17 0.70
C PHE A 219 19.36 -15.46 -0.06
N ARG A 220 18.87 -15.55 -1.30
CA ARG A 220 18.96 -16.79 -2.06
C ARG A 220 20.33 -16.95 -2.73
N ALA A 221 20.91 -18.14 -2.66
CA ALA A 221 22.18 -18.43 -3.32
C ALA A 221 22.04 -18.54 -4.85
N ASP A 222 20.91 -19.02 -5.34
CA ASP A 222 20.68 -19.27 -6.78
C ASP A 222 20.54 -17.98 -7.61
N THR A 223 20.20 -16.85 -6.98
CA THR A 223 20.12 -15.53 -7.61
C THR A 223 21.29 -14.60 -7.29
N GLN A 224 22.35 -15.12 -6.67
CA GLN A 224 23.51 -14.31 -6.27
C GLN A 224 24.14 -13.54 -7.44
N ALA A 225 24.19 -14.12 -8.64
CA ALA A 225 24.74 -13.45 -9.82
C ALA A 225 23.97 -12.17 -10.22
N ILE A 226 22.67 -12.06 -9.88
CA ILE A 226 21.91 -10.83 -10.07
C ILE A 226 22.43 -9.75 -9.11
N ARG A 227 22.64 -10.11 -7.84
CA ARG A 227 23.08 -9.16 -6.81
C ARG A 227 24.51 -8.68 -7.00
N ASP A 228 25.39 -9.58 -7.43
CA ASP A 228 26.80 -9.27 -7.66
C ASP A 228 27.06 -8.66 -9.05
N GLY A 229 26.06 -8.67 -9.95
CA GLY A 229 26.19 -8.16 -11.32
C GLY A 229 26.13 -6.63 -11.42
N ASP A 230 26.79 -6.08 -12.45
CA ASP A 230 26.75 -4.65 -12.76
C ASP A 230 25.59 -4.34 -13.73
N TRP A 231 24.48 -3.85 -13.18
CA TRP A 231 23.30 -3.45 -13.93
C TRP A 231 22.52 -2.38 -13.17
N ARG A 232 21.69 -1.63 -13.91
CA ARG A 232 20.81 -0.57 -13.40
C ARG A 232 19.42 -0.65 -14.03
N VAL A 233 18.44 -0.04 -13.38
CA VAL A 233 17.09 0.12 -13.93
C VAL A 233 17.10 1.13 -15.08
N ALA A 234 16.05 1.11 -15.90
CA ALA A 234 15.86 2.06 -16.98
C ALA A 234 15.68 3.50 -16.44
N PRO A 235 15.94 4.54 -17.26
CA PRO A 235 15.83 5.93 -16.84
C PRO A 235 14.45 6.28 -16.25
N ILE A 236 14.46 7.07 -15.17
CA ILE A 236 13.26 7.64 -14.57
C ILE A 236 12.70 8.77 -15.47
N PRO A 237 11.39 8.81 -15.75
CA PRO A 237 10.78 9.90 -16.52
C PRO A 237 10.97 11.29 -15.88
N PRO A 238 11.03 12.37 -16.68
CA PRO A 238 11.32 13.71 -16.17
C PRO A 238 10.42 14.18 -15.03
N ASP A 239 9.12 13.91 -15.09
CA ASP A 239 8.13 14.32 -14.09
C ASP A 239 8.20 13.50 -12.78
N LEU A 240 9.03 12.46 -12.75
CA LEU A 240 9.28 11.61 -11.57
C LEU A 240 10.71 11.74 -11.04
N THR A 241 11.50 12.69 -11.54
CA THR A 241 12.87 12.95 -11.06
C THR A 241 12.94 13.64 -9.71
N ASP A 242 11.85 14.28 -9.26
CA ASP A 242 11.72 14.87 -7.92
C ASP A 242 10.42 14.35 -7.28
N ARG A 243 10.58 13.46 -6.30
CA ARG A 243 9.47 12.80 -5.58
C ARG A 243 9.51 13.10 -4.09
N ARG A 244 10.12 14.21 -3.68
CA ARG A 244 10.47 14.48 -2.28
C ARG A 244 9.30 14.35 -1.30
N VAL A 245 8.09 14.74 -1.71
CA VAL A 245 6.86 14.50 -0.93
C VAL A 245 5.77 13.94 -1.81
N GLU A 246 5.22 12.81 -1.41
CA GLU A 246 4.02 12.23 -2.00
C GLU A 246 2.88 12.20 -0.97
N ILE A 247 1.68 12.48 -1.44
CA ILE A 247 0.46 12.32 -0.65
C ILE A 247 -0.26 11.05 -1.10
N THR A 248 -0.79 10.28 -0.16
CA THR A 248 -1.63 9.11 -0.46
C THR A 248 -3.08 9.39 -0.10
N GLY A 249 -4.02 8.75 -0.79
CA GLY A 249 -5.43 8.88 -0.47
C GLY A 249 -6.36 8.07 -1.35
N PRO A 250 -7.63 7.91 -0.93
CA PRO A 250 -8.61 7.12 -1.66
C PRO A 250 -8.96 7.75 -3.01
N VAL A 251 -9.57 6.95 -3.86
CA VAL A 251 -10.11 7.38 -5.16
C VAL A 251 -11.47 8.11 -5.08
N ASP A 252 -11.83 8.60 -3.89
CA ASP A 252 -12.97 9.50 -3.72
C ASP A 252 -12.74 10.81 -4.48
N ARG A 253 -13.80 11.31 -5.10
CA ARG A 253 -13.75 12.44 -6.02
C ARG A 253 -13.21 13.72 -5.40
N LYS A 254 -13.67 14.07 -4.19
CA LYS A 254 -13.23 15.26 -3.47
C LYS A 254 -11.79 15.08 -2.99
N MET A 255 -11.45 13.90 -2.50
CA MET A 255 -10.11 13.58 -2.02
C MET A 255 -9.07 13.63 -3.14
N ILE A 256 -9.36 13.10 -4.32
CA ILE A 256 -8.48 13.20 -5.51
C ILE A 256 -8.17 14.66 -5.82
N ILE A 257 -9.18 15.54 -5.86
CA ILE A 257 -8.98 16.97 -6.17
C ILE A 257 -8.10 17.63 -5.10
N ASN A 258 -8.37 17.37 -3.82
CA ASN A 258 -7.59 17.92 -2.73
C ASN A 258 -6.14 17.44 -2.73
N ALA A 259 -5.91 16.14 -2.99
CA ALA A 259 -4.59 15.55 -3.01
C ALA A 259 -3.75 16.07 -4.19
N LEU A 260 -4.34 16.15 -5.39
CA LEU A 260 -3.69 16.74 -6.56
C LEU A 260 -3.34 18.22 -6.35
N ASN A 261 -4.16 18.95 -5.59
CA ASN A 261 -3.94 20.37 -5.27
C ASN A 261 -3.13 20.61 -3.99
N SER A 262 -2.63 19.56 -3.33
CA SER A 262 -1.99 19.68 -2.01
C SER A 262 -0.63 20.37 -2.03
N GLY A 263 -0.01 20.49 -3.21
CA GLY A 263 1.36 20.93 -3.38
C GLY A 263 2.39 19.83 -3.15
N ALA A 264 1.99 18.55 -3.04
CA ALA A 264 2.89 17.41 -3.12
C ALA A 264 3.47 17.27 -4.55
N ASN A 265 4.60 16.57 -4.68
CA ASN A 265 5.15 16.23 -5.99
C ASN A 265 4.28 15.18 -6.68
N VAL A 266 3.86 14.19 -5.91
CA VAL A 266 3.09 13.03 -6.38
C VAL A 266 1.86 12.83 -5.51
N PHE A 267 0.76 12.39 -6.13
CA PHE A 267 -0.41 11.84 -5.46
C PHE A 267 -0.54 10.36 -5.85
N MET A 268 -0.49 9.47 -4.85
CA MET A 268 -0.85 8.08 -5.01
C MET A 268 -2.36 7.90 -4.80
N ALA A 269 -3.10 7.71 -5.89
CA ALA A 269 -4.53 7.38 -5.88
C ALA A 269 -4.72 5.89 -5.59
N ASP A 270 -5.41 5.61 -4.50
CA ASP A 270 -5.39 4.29 -3.90
C ASP A 270 -6.70 3.51 -4.07
N PHE A 271 -6.62 2.36 -4.76
CA PHE A 271 -7.69 1.35 -4.82
C PHE A 271 -7.51 0.25 -3.77
N GLU A 272 -6.42 0.28 -3.02
CA GLU A 272 -5.99 -0.76 -2.09
C GLU A 272 -6.33 -0.38 -0.63
N ASP A 273 -5.37 -0.28 0.28
CA ASP A 273 -5.65 -0.24 1.73
C ASP A 273 -6.43 0.96 2.21
N ALA A 274 -6.34 2.12 1.55
CA ALA A 274 -7.13 3.31 1.89
C ALA A 274 -8.51 3.32 1.20
N ASN A 275 -8.87 2.27 0.47
CA ASN A 275 -10.15 2.12 -0.20
C ASN A 275 -10.91 0.88 0.27
N SER A 276 -12.21 1.03 0.52
CA SER A 276 -13.09 -0.13 0.63
C SER A 276 -13.54 -0.50 -0.77
N PRO A 277 -13.24 -1.71 -1.28
CA PRO A 277 -13.38 -2.07 -2.68
C PRO A 277 -14.82 -2.45 -3.04
N THR A 278 -15.79 -1.65 -2.61
CA THR A 278 -17.16 -1.77 -3.11
C THR A 278 -17.17 -1.56 -4.63
N TRP A 279 -18.11 -2.21 -5.32
CA TRP A 279 -18.27 -2.03 -6.77
C TRP A 279 -18.37 -0.55 -7.17
N THR A 280 -19.14 0.22 -6.40
CA THR A 280 -19.31 1.66 -6.59
C THR A 280 -18.00 2.41 -6.41
N ASN A 281 -17.25 2.21 -5.33
CA ASN A 281 -16.00 2.93 -5.09
C ASN A 281 -14.97 2.67 -6.19
N ASN A 282 -14.83 1.40 -6.62
CA ASN A 282 -13.88 1.05 -7.67
C ASN A 282 -14.27 1.67 -9.01
N LEU A 283 -15.54 1.60 -9.41
CA LEU A 283 -15.97 2.21 -10.67
C LEU A 283 -15.94 3.75 -10.62
N ASP A 284 -16.40 4.37 -9.54
CA ASP A 284 -16.33 5.82 -9.37
C ASP A 284 -14.88 6.30 -9.36
N GLY A 285 -13.97 5.55 -8.75
CA GLY A 285 -12.54 5.82 -8.82
C GLY A 285 -12.03 5.86 -10.26
N GLN A 286 -12.37 4.86 -11.07
CA GLN A 286 -11.98 4.81 -12.49
C GLN A 286 -12.59 5.98 -13.29
N VAL A 287 -13.85 6.34 -13.02
CA VAL A 287 -14.48 7.54 -13.62
C VAL A 287 -13.72 8.80 -13.23
N ASN A 288 -13.41 8.98 -11.94
CA ASN A 288 -12.72 10.16 -11.43
C ASN A 288 -11.32 10.31 -12.05
N LEU A 289 -10.58 9.21 -12.18
CA LEU A 289 -9.24 9.20 -12.78
C LEU A 289 -9.29 9.43 -14.30
N LYS A 290 -10.31 8.93 -14.99
CA LYS A 290 -10.56 9.27 -16.40
C LYS A 290 -10.82 10.76 -16.58
N GLU A 291 -11.71 11.32 -15.76
CA GLU A 291 -12.07 12.73 -15.83
C GLU A 291 -10.90 13.67 -15.47
N ARG A 292 -9.94 13.21 -14.68
CA ARG A 292 -8.68 13.93 -14.43
C ARG A 292 -7.89 14.16 -15.72
N TRP A 293 -7.85 13.17 -16.61
CA TRP A 293 -7.08 13.27 -17.86
C TRP A 293 -7.88 13.91 -18.99
N THR A 294 -9.21 13.82 -18.98
CA THR A 294 -10.07 14.56 -19.93
C THR A 294 -10.34 16.01 -19.52
N GLY A 295 -9.87 16.45 -18.35
CA GLY A 295 -10.00 17.83 -17.87
C GLY A 295 -11.39 18.20 -17.36
N THR A 296 -12.21 17.21 -16.99
CA THR A 296 -13.61 17.40 -16.56
C THR A 296 -13.84 17.13 -15.07
N LEU A 297 -12.80 16.70 -14.34
CA LEU A 297 -12.89 16.42 -12.90
C LEU A 297 -13.22 17.68 -12.10
N SER A 298 -14.38 17.67 -11.45
CA SER A 298 -14.86 18.73 -10.56
C SER A 298 -15.85 18.18 -9.53
N PHE A 299 -15.94 18.82 -8.37
CA PHE A 299 -16.84 18.40 -7.30
C PHE A 299 -17.48 19.61 -6.62
N THR A 300 -18.79 19.56 -6.41
CA THR A 300 -19.52 20.52 -5.57
C THR A 300 -19.96 19.78 -4.32
N ASP A 301 -19.52 20.26 -3.17
CA ASP A 301 -19.86 19.68 -1.87
C ASP A 301 -21.35 19.93 -1.58
N PRO A 302 -22.17 18.87 -1.43
CA PRO A 302 -23.62 19.03 -1.33
C PRO A 302 -24.05 19.72 -0.02
N ASP A 303 -23.24 19.61 1.04
CA ASP A 303 -23.56 20.16 2.35
C ASP A 303 -23.18 21.64 2.46
N THR A 304 -22.04 22.02 1.87
CA THR A 304 -21.49 23.37 1.97
C THR A 304 -21.68 24.23 0.72
N GLY A 305 -22.05 23.62 -0.41
CA GLY A 305 -22.12 24.27 -1.72
C GLY A 305 -20.77 24.72 -2.27
N ARG A 306 -19.66 24.27 -1.68
CA ARG A 306 -18.31 24.67 -2.09
C ARG A 306 -17.86 23.88 -3.32
N ASP A 307 -17.38 24.58 -4.33
CA ASP A 307 -16.80 24.00 -5.54
C ASP A 307 -15.32 23.69 -5.39
N TYR A 308 -14.92 22.56 -5.97
CA TYR A 308 -13.56 22.04 -6.02
C TYR A 308 -13.22 21.71 -7.48
N GLN A 309 -12.09 22.24 -7.96
CA GLN A 309 -11.54 22.03 -9.30
C GLN A 309 -10.03 21.86 -9.19
N LEU A 310 -9.42 21.28 -10.23
CA LEU A 310 -7.97 21.14 -10.29
C LEU A 310 -7.29 22.50 -10.50
N GLY A 311 -6.20 22.71 -9.77
CA GLY A 311 -5.31 23.85 -9.93
C GLY A 311 -4.43 23.71 -11.18
N PRO A 312 -3.63 24.75 -11.48
CA PRO A 312 -2.81 24.79 -12.70
C PRO A 312 -1.64 23.79 -12.69
N ASN A 313 -1.14 23.43 -11.50
CA ASN A 313 0.02 22.54 -11.32
C ASN A 313 -0.36 21.39 -10.38
N PRO A 314 -1.21 20.45 -10.81
CA PRO A 314 -1.56 19.31 -9.99
C PRO A 314 -0.33 18.40 -9.79
N ALA A 315 -0.27 17.72 -8.65
CA ALA A 315 0.72 16.66 -8.40
C ALA A 315 0.68 15.59 -9.51
N VAL A 316 1.82 14.94 -9.76
CA VAL A 316 1.89 13.78 -10.66
C VAL A 316 1.06 12.65 -10.08
N LEU A 317 0.27 11.98 -10.92
CA LEU A 317 -0.63 10.91 -10.48
C LEU A 317 0.06 9.54 -10.61
N ILE A 318 0.05 8.76 -9.53
CA ILE A 318 0.43 7.35 -9.54
C ILE A 318 -0.74 6.54 -8.98
N VAL A 319 -1.07 5.38 -9.56
CA VAL A 319 -2.21 4.55 -9.12
C VAL A 319 -1.72 3.33 -8.35
N ARG A 320 -2.30 3.07 -7.18
CA ARG A 320 -2.06 1.82 -6.44
C ARG A 320 -3.25 0.87 -6.65
N PRO A 321 -3.15 -0.16 -7.52
CA PRO A 321 -4.15 -1.21 -7.63
C PRO A 321 -4.16 -2.11 -6.39
N ARG A 322 -5.25 -2.88 -6.20
CA ARG A 322 -5.31 -3.94 -5.20
C ARG A 322 -4.19 -4.96 -5.36
N GLY A 323 -3.73 -5.54 -4.26
CA GLY A 323 -2.72 -6.61 -4.27
C GLY A 323 -3.23 -7.94 -4.86
N TRP A 324 -2.29 -8.83 -5.21
CA TRP A 324 -2.59 -10.09 -5.94
C TRP A 324 -3.60 -11.03 -5.26
N HIS A 325 -3.78 -10.93 -3.95
CA HIS A 325 -4.65 -11.79 -3.16
C HIS A 325 -6.13 -11.38 -3.24
N LEU A 326 -6.44 -10.17 -3.69
CA LEU A 326 -7.82 -9.66 -3.78
C LEU A 326 -8.46 -9.98 -5.12
N LEU A 327 -9.75 -10.33 -5.07
CA LEU A 327 -10.59 -10.56 -6.25
C LEU A 327 -11.54 -9.37 -6.48
N GLU A 328 -12.03 -9.26 -7.70
CA GLU A 328 -13.18 -8.45 -8.10
C GLU A 328 -14.34 -9.41 -8.41
N GLU A 329 -15.18 -9.68 -7.41
CA GLU A 329 -16.24 -10.70 -7.51
C GLU A 329 -17.40 -10.26 -8.40
N HIS A 330 -17.51 -8.96 -8.68
CA HIS A 330 -18.57 -8.40 -9.52
C HIS A 330 -18.31 -8.55 -11.01
N LEU A 331 -17.09 -8.91 -11.42
CA LEU A 331 -16.74 -9.20 -12.81
C LEU A 331 -16.17 -10.62 -12.91
N ALA A 332 -16.75 -11.42 -13.81
CA ALA A 332 -16.26 -12.75 -14.11
C ALA A 332 -15.88 -12.90 -15.58
N VAL A 333 -14.82 -13.66 -15.83
CA VAL A 333 -14.36 -14.08 -17.16
C VAL A 333 -14.33 -15.60 -17.16
N ASP A 334 -15.03 -16.21 -18.11
CA ASP A 334 -15.14 -17.66 -18.26
C ASP A 334 -15.60 -18.36 -16.95
N GLY A 335 -16.48 -17.67 -16.21
CA GLY A 335 -17.05 -18.13 -14.93
C GLY A 335 -16.22 -17.83 -13.68
N GLN A 336 -14.99 -17.34 -13.83
CA GLN A 336 -14.07 -17.04 -12.72
C GLN A 336 -14.06 -15.55 -12.38
N ALA A 337 -14.06 -15.21 -11.08
CA ALA A 337 -13.87 -13.84 -10.64
C ALA A 337 -12.50 -13.31 -11.09
N VAL A 338 -12.46 -12.05 -11.53
CA VAL A 338 -11.22 -11.42 -12.00
C VAL A 338 -10.34 -11.02 -10.81
N SER A 339 -9.02 -11.02 -10.99
CA SER A 339 -8.10 -10.44 -10.01
C SER A 339 -8.39 -8.94 -9.82
N GLY A 340 -8.53 -8.49 -8.57
CA GLY A 340 -8.70 -7.06 -8.27
C GLY A 340 -7.55 -6.22 -8.82
N ALA A 341 -6.32 -6.72 -8.68
CA ALA A 341 -5.11 -6.12 -9.27
C ALA A 341 -5.25 -5.84 -10.78
N LEU A 342 -5.66 -6.85 -11.57
CA LEU A 342 -5.82 -6.73 -13.03
C LEU A 342 -7.00 -5.84 -13.41
N PHE A 343 -8.07 -5.86 -12.61
CA PHE A 343 -9.22 -4.99 -12.81
C PHE A 343 -8.85 -3.50 -12.65
N ASP A 344 -8.20 -3.17 -11.53
CA ASP A 344 -7.85 -1.78 -11.21
C ASP A 344 -6.80 -1.24 -12.18
N PHE A 345 -5.73 -2.00 -12.41
CA PHE A 345 -4.68 -1.68 -13.37
C PHE A 345 -5.25 -1.58 -14.79
N GLY A 346 -5.99 -2.61 -15.22
CA GLY A 346 -6.42 -2.75 -16.61
C GLY A 346 -7.37 -1.64 -17.03
N LEU A 347 -8.35 -1.28 -16.17
CA LEU A 347 -9.24 -0.16 -16.46
C LEU A 347 -8.48 1.17 -16.50
N TYR A 348 -7.58 1.42 -15.54
CA TYR A 348 -6.84 2.68 -15.54
C TYR A 348 -5.94 2.80 -16.77
N ALA A 349 -5.15 1.76 -17.08
CA ALA A 349 -4.25 1.73 -18.23
C ALA A 349 -5.02 1.90 -19.54
N PHE A 350 -6.11 1.15 -19.74
CA PHE A 350 -6.93 1.19 -20.94
C PHE A 350 -7.49 2.59 -21.23
N HIS A 351 -8.04 3.25 -20.21
CA HIS A 351 -8.68 4.56 -20.39
C HIS A 351 -7.70 5.73 -20.43
N ASN A 352 -6.54 5.60 -19.79
CA ASN A 352 -5.70 6.76 -19.48
C ASN A 352 -4.30 6.73 -20.07
N ALA A 353 -3.72 5.57 -20.38
CA ALA A 353 -2.29 5.48 -20.73
C ALA A 353 -1.89 6.42 -21.88
N GLN A 354 -2.63 6.40 -22.99
CA GLN A 354 -2.38 7.29 -24.13
C GLN A 354 -2.55 8.78 -23.74
N ALA A 355 -3.58 9.11 -22.95
CA ALA A 355 -3.84 10.48 -22.51
C ALA A 355 -2.75 11.01 -21.57
N THR A 356 -2.22 10.17 -20.68
CA THR A 356 -1.12 10.52 -19.77
C THR A 356 0.16 10.85 -20.54
N LEU A 357 0.51 10.03 -21.53
CA LEU A 357 1.67 10.23 -22.41
C LEU A 357 1.53 11.49 -23.26
N ALA A 358 0.34 11.71 -23.85
CA ALA A 358 0.06 12.91 -24.65
C ALA A 358 0.20 14.22 -23.85
N GLN A 359 0.04 14.16 -22.52
CA GLN A 359 0.20 15.29 -21.61
C GLN A 359 1.61 15.39 -20.99
N GLY A 360 2.58 14.60 -21.49
CA GLY A 360 3.97 14.64 -21.04
C GLY A 360 4.25 13.93 -19.72
N SER A 361 3.32 13.10 -19.26
CA SER A 361 3.46 12.21 -18.09
C SER A 361 3.45 10.75 -18.55
N GLY A 362 2.98 9.81 -17.72
CA GLY A 362 2.85 8.41 -18.13
C GLY A 362 1.94 7.57 -17.22
N PRO A 363 1.65 6.32 -17.62
CA PRO A 363 0.87 5.38 -16.82
C PRO A 363 1.73 4.83 -15.68
N TYR A 364 1.59 5.42 -14.50
CA TYR A 364 2.43 5.14 -13.33
C TYR A 364 1.69 4.37 -12.24
N PHE A 365 2.36 3.39 -11.63
CA PHE A 365 1.76 2.50 -10.64
C PHE A 365 2.57 2.33 -9.36
N TYR A 366 1.87 2.10 -8.26
CA TYR A 366 2.43 1.61 -7.00
C TYR A 366 1.99 0.16 -6.78
N LEU A 367 2.92 -0.77 -6.55
CA LEU A 367 2.60 -2.20 -6.48
C LEU A 367 2.71 -2.73 -5.05
N PRO A 368 1.59 -3.11 -4.41
CA PRO A 368 1.57 -3.47 -3.00
C PRO A 368 1.81 -4.95 -2.74
N LYS A 369 2.27 -5.24 -1.51
CA LYS A 369 2.23 -6.56 -0.85
C LYS A 369 2.79 -7.72 -1.69
N LEU A 370 3.86 -7.46 -2.46
CA LEU A 370 4.63 -8.52 -3.11
C LEU A 370 5.40 -9.30 -2.06
N GLU A 371 5.53 -10.62 -2.22
CA GLU A 371 6.31 -11.49 -1.33
C GLU A 371 7.50 -12.13 -2.06
N THR A 372 7.50 -12.16 -3.40
CA THR A 372 8.57 -12.77 -4.19
C THR A 372 8.90 -11.95 -5.45
N HIS A 373 10.12 -12.07 -5.97
CA HIS A 373 10.50 -11.46 -7.25
C HIS A 373 9.71 -12.03 -8.44
N LEU A 374 9.20 -13.27 -8.35
CA LEU A 374 8.37 -13.86 -9.41
C LEU A 374 7.01 -13.17 -9.57
N GLU A 375 6.52 -12.51 -8.52
CA GLU A 375 5.32 -11.67 -8.62
C GLU A 375 5.62 -10.31 -9.25
N ALA A 376 6.85 -9.81 -9.07
CA ALA A 376 7.35 -8.66 -9.81
C ALA A 376 7.51 -9.00 -11.31
N ARG A 377 7.98 -10.21 -11.62
CA ARG A 377 7.99 -10.74 -13.00
C ARG A 377 6.58 -10.79 -13.60
N LEU A 378 5.58 -11.29 -12.86
CA LEU A 378 4.19 -11.29 -13.34
C LEU A 378 3.70 -9.88 -13.67
N TRP A 379 3.99 -8.89 -12.83
CA TRP A 379 3.68 -7.49 -13.15
C TRP A 379 4.41 -7.00 -14.40
N ASN A 380 5.69 -7.33 -14.57
CA ASN A 380 6.45 -6.95 -15.77
C ASN A 380 5.83 -7.55 -17.03
N GLU A 381 5.40 -8.81 -17.01
CA GLU A 381 4.71 -9.47 -18.12
C GLU A 381 3.36 -8.81 -18.43
N VAL A 382 2.57 -8.49 -17.40
CA VAL A 382 1.30 -7.74 -17.54
C VAL A 382 1.53 -6.38 -18.18
N PHE A 383 2.57 -5.66 -17.77
CA PHE A 383 2.91 -4.35 -18.34
C PHE A 383 3.38 -4.45 -19.78
N ALA A 384 4.28 -5.39 -20.09
CA ALA A 384 4.76 -5.60 -21.45
C ALA A 384 3.60 -5.94 -22.42
N PHE A 385 2.71 -6.85 -22.01
CA PHE A 385 1.49 -7.18 -22.76
C PHE A 385 0.58 -5.97 -22.96
N THR A 386 0.42 -5.14 -21.94
CA THR A 386 -0.43 -3.94 -22.00
C THR A 386 0.16 -2.88 -22.92
N GLU A 387 1.48 -2.67 -22.87
CA GLU A 387 2.17 -1.75 -23.76
C GLU A 387 2.02 -2.18 -25.22
N GLU A 388 2.20 -3.46 -25.52
CA GLU A 388 2.00 -4.00 -26.86
C GLU A 388 0.54 -3.85 -27.32
N THR A 389 -0.41 -4.35 -26.50
CA THR A 389 -1.84 -4.37 -26.84
C THR A 389 -2.43 -2.97 -27.03
N LEU A 390 -1.98 -1.99 -26.26
CA LEU A 390 -2.46 -0.60 -26.33
C LEU A 390 -1.60 0.30 -27.24
N GLY A 391 -0.57 -0.25 -27.89
CA GLY A 391 0.34 0.50 -28.76
C GLY A 391 1.13 1.60 -28.03
N LEU A 392 1.53 1.34 -26.79
CA LEU A 392 2.39 2.22 -25.99
C LEU A 392 3.87 1.94 -26.31
N PRO A 393 4.77 2.93 -26.16
CA PRO A 393 6.20 2.66 -26.21
C PRO A 393 6.62 1.62 -25.15
N ALA A 394 7.57 0.76 -25.50
CA ALA A 394 8.13 -0.20 -24.55
C ALA A 394 8.74 0.53 -23.33
N GLY A 395 8.36 0.10 -22.13
CA GLY A 395 8.79 0.73 -20.88
C GLY A 395 8.09 2.06 -20.57
N ALA A 396 6.98 2.39 -21.26
CA ALA A 396 6.16 3.56 -20.96
C ALA A 396 5.45 3.44 -19.60
N ILE A 397 5.06 2.22 -19.20
CA ILE A 397 4.52 1.96 -17.87
C ILE A 397 5.65 2.01 -16.86
N LYS A 398 5.52 2.84 -15.82
CA LYS A 398 6.46 2.88 -14.69
C LYS A 398 5.83 2.40 -13.40
N ALA A 399 6.63 1.76 -12.55
CA ALA A 399 6.16 1.25 -11.27
C ALA A 399 7.12 1.54 -10.11
N THR A 400 6.56 1.84 -8.95
CA THR A 400 7.26 1.80 -7.65
C THR A 400 6.72 0.62 -6.85
N VAL A 401 7.57 -0.24 -6.29
CA VAL A 401 7.13 -1.42 -5.53
C VAL A 401 7.23 -1.13 -4.03
N LEU A 402 6.18 -1.44 -3.26
CA LEU A 402 6.24 -1.37 -1.81
C LEU A 402 6.92 -2.63 -1.27
N ILE A 403 8.06 -2.46 -0.58
CA ILE A 403 8.71 -3.58 0.14
C ILE A 403 8.09 -3.66 1.52
N GLU A 404 6.82 -4.03 1.57
CA GLU A 404 6.03 -4.03 2.80
C GLU A 404 5.71 -5.45 3.29
N THR A 405 6.47 -6.44 2.82
CA THR A 405 6.44 -7.79 3.35
C THR A 405 7.84 -8.21 3.77
N LEU A 406 7.94 -9.01 4.84
CA LEU A 406 9.22 -9.52 5.31
C LEU A 406 9.94 -10.35 4.21
N PRO A 407 9.28 -11.28 3.49
CA PRO A 407 9.93 -12.02 2.41
C PRO A 407 10.50 -11.12 1.30
N ALA A 408 9.81 -10.04 0.94
CA ALA A 408 10.28 -9.14 -0.12
C ALA A 408 11.59 -8.41 0.24
N ALA A 409 11.88 -8.19 1.53
CA ALA A 409 13.14 -7.58 1.96
C ALA A 409 14.38 -8.40 1.57
N PHE A 410 14.23 -9.72 1.40
CA PHE A 410 15.31 -10.63 1.02
C PHE A 410 15.49 -10.78 -0.49
N VAL A 411 14.61 -10.17 -1.29
CA VAL A 411 14.62 -10.27 -2.76
C VAL A 411 14.43 -8.91 -3.44
N MET A 412 14.79 -7.82 -2.77
CA MET A 412 14.65 -6.45 -3.31
C MET A 412 15.38 -6.26 -4.64
N ASP A 413 16.57 -6.83 -4.75
CA ASP A 413 17.40 -6.70 -5.95
C ASP A 413 16.85 -7.51 -7.11
N GLU A 414 16.34 -8.71 -6.82
CA GLU A 414 15.64 -9.55 -7.78
C GLU A 414 14.31 -8.91 -8.23
N ILE A 415 13.56 -8.24 -7.34
CA ILE A 415 12.37 -7.46 -7.71
C ILE A 415 12.74 -6.36 -8.71
N LEU A 416 13.80 -5.59 -8.42
CA LEU A 416 14.30 -4.56 -9.33
C LEU A 416 14.75 -5.16 -10.67
N TRP A 417 15.41 -6.32 -10.66
CA TRP A 417 15.91 -7.01 -11.85
C TRP A 417 14.78 -7.47 -12.78
N GLU A 418 13.77 -8.13 -12.22
CA GLU A 418 12.61 -8.67 -12.98
C GLU A 418 11.81 -7.55 -13.66
N MET A 419 11.83 -6.35 -13.08
CA MET A 419 11.08 -5.19 -13.59
C MET A 419 11.98 -4.10 -14.16
N ARG A 420 13.28 -4.34 -14.39
CA ARG A 420 14.30 -3.29 -14.62
C ARG A 420 14.00 -2.29 -15.75
N GLU A 421 13.14 -2.64 -16.71
CA GLU A 421 12.69 -1.74 -17.79
C GLU A 421 11.63 -0.72 -17.34
N ARG A 422 10.89 -1.03 -16.27
CA ARG A 422 9.65 -0.37 -15.84
C ARG A 422 9.68 0.08 -14.38
N ILE A 423 10.48 -0.54 -13.53
CA ILE A 423 10.60 -0.11 -12.13
C ILE A 423 11.40 1.19 -12.03
N ILE A 424 10.97 2.08 -11.14
CA ILE A 424 11.65 3.36 -10.86
C ILE A 424 12.05 3.51 -9.41
N GLY A 425 11.61 2.61 -8.52
CA GLY A 425 11.92 2.69 -7.10
C GLY A 425 11.23 1.65 -6.24
N LEU A 426 11.65 1.61 -4.98
CA LEU A 426 11.03 0.85 -3.90
C LEU A 426 10.55 1.82 -2.81
N ASN A 427 9.55 1.41 -2.03
CA ASN A 427 9.05 2.17 -0.90
C ASN A 427 9.10 1.39 0.41
N ALA A 428 9.46 2.10 1.48
CA ALA A 428 9.46 1.58 2.83
C ALA A 428 8.10 1.73 3.52
N GLY A 429 7.38 0.62 3.74
CA GLY A 429 6.19 0.55 4.61
C GLY A 429 6.53 0.21 6.07
N ARG A 430 5.68 0.64 7.02
CA ARG A 430 5.78 0.27 8.45
C ARG A 430 4.72 -0.76 8.87
N TRP A 431 3.43 -0.43 8.77
CA TRP A 431 2.37 -1.28 9.33
C TRP A 431 2.25 -2.62 8.62
N ASP A 432 2.19 -2.63 7.29
CA ASP A 432 2.18 -3.87 6.51
C ASP A 432 3.43 -4.72 6.74
N TYR A 433 4.61 -4.08 6.87
CA TYR A 433 5.86 -4.81 7.10
C TYR A 433 5.86 -5.52 8.46
N ILE A 434 5.47 -4.82 9.53
CA ILE A 434 5.38 -5.41 10.88
C ILE A 434 4.28 -6.49 10.90
N PHE A 435 3.16 -6.24 10.23
CA PHE A 435 2.10 -7.23 10.08
C PHE A 435 2.61 -8.48 9.37
N SER A 436 3.34 -8.31 8.26
CA SER A 436 3.96 -9.40 7.51
C SER A 436 5.01 -10.14 8.34
N PHE A 437 5.76 -9.46 9.20
CA PHE A 437 6.68 -10.07 10.15
C PHE A 437 5.94 -11.03 11.09
N ILE A 438 4.88 -10.56 11.76
CA ILE A 438 4.04 -11.40 12.64
C ILE A 438 3.43 -12.55 11.86
N LYS A 439 2.91 -12.29 10.65
CA LYS A 439 2.33 -13.32 9.77
C LYS A 439 3.37 -14.39 9.45
N THR A 440 4.56 -14.00 8.99
CA THR A 440 5.64 -14.91 8.59
C THR A 440 6.06 -15.81 9.74
N PHE A 441 6.21 -15.26 10.94
CA PHE A 441 6.59 -15.97 12.16
C PHE A 441 5.41 -16.37 13.03
N ALA A 442 4.21 -16.53 12.46
CA ALA A 442 3.00 -16.78 13.25
C ALA A 442 3.11 -18.01 14.17
N LYS A 443 3.85 -19.05 13.78
CA LYS A 443 4.08 -20.26 14.59
C LYS A 443 5.40 -20.27 15.40
N ASN A 444 6.13 -19.15 15.43
CA ASN A 444 7.33 -19.01 16.27
C ASN A 444 6.99 -18.32 17.62
N PRO A 445 7.09 -19.01 18.77
CA PRO A 445 6.86 -18.41 20.08
C PRO A 445 7.96 -17.42 20.53
N ASP A 446 9.13 -17.43 19.88
CA ASP A 446 10.28 -16.60 20.30
C ASP A 446 10.23 -15.18 19.70
N ASP A 447 9.43 -14.97 18.65
CA ASP A 447 9.38 -13.71 17.86
C ASP A 447 8.18 -12.81 18.21
N ILE A 448 7.87 -12.68 19.50
CA ILE A 448 6.72 -11.89 19.98
C ILE A 448 7.07 -10.40 20.03
N LEU A 449 6.37 -9.57 19.26
CA LEU A 449 6.63 -8.14 19.20
C LEU A 449 6.02 -7.36 20.38
N PRO A 450 6.64 -6.25 20.83
CA PRO A 450 6.06 -5.33 21.81
C PRO A 450 4.92 -4.50 21.18
N ASP A 451 4.35 -3.53 21.92
CA ASP A 451 3.33 -2.63 21.37
C ASP A 451 3.76 -2.08 20.00
N ARG A 452 2.85 -2.11 19.01
CA ARG A 452 3.18 -1.67 17.64
C ARG A 452 3.69 -0.22 17.57
N SER A 453 3.29 0.63 18.52
CA SER A 453 3.75 2.01 18.64
C SER A 453 5.26 2.11 18.94
N GLN A 454 5.83 1.14 19.64
CA GLN A 454 7.25 1.06 20.02
C GLN A 454 8.13 0.43 18.92
N VAL A 455 7.51 -0.30 17.97
CA VAL A 455 8.17 -0.88 16.79
C VAL A 455 8.41 0.21 15.74
N VAL A 456 9.35 1.13 16.01
CA VAL A 456 9.62 2.35 15.23
C VAL A 456 10.67 2.14 14.15
N MET A 457 10.61 3.01 13.12
CA MET A 457 11.62 3.08 12.06
C MET A 457 12.99 3.49 12.64
N GLY A 458 14.08 2.99 12.05
CA GLY A 458 15.46 3.28 12.47
C GLY A 458 16.00 2.41 13.62
N LYS A 459 15.26 1.39 14.06
CA LYS A 459 15.70 0.43 15.08
C LYS A 459 15.50 -1.02 14.60
N ALA A 460 16.35 -1.91 15.11
CA ALA A 460 16.25 -3.37 14.93
C ALA A 460 15.95 -3.75 13.46
N PHE A 461 15.04 -4.70 13.22
CA PHE A 461 14.74 -5.15 11.86
C PHE A 461 14.27 -4.02 10.93
N LEU A 462 13.51 -3.04 11.41
CA LEU A 462 13.02 -1.93 10.57
C LEU A 462 14.15 -0.98 10.15
N GLY A 463 15.14 -0.77 11.02
CA GLY A 463 16.33 0.02 10.69
C GLY A 463 17.19 -0.67 9.63
N ALA A 464 17.42 -1.98 9.80
CA ALA A 464 18.16 -2.80 8.84
C ALA A 464 17.46 -2.84 7.47
N TYR A 465 16.15 -3.04 7.47
CA TYR A 465 15.30 -3.05 6.27
C TYR A 465 15.35 -1.72 5.52
N ALA A 466 15.14 -0.59 6.20
CA ALA A 466 15.17 0.73 5.55
C ALA A 466 16.55 1.04 4.97
N ALA A 467 17.62 0.71 5.71
CA ALA A 467 19.00 0.91 5.27
C ALA A 467 19.35 0.04 4.04
N LEU A 468 18.94 -1.23 4.04
CA LEU A 468 19.12 -2.13 2.90
C LEU A 468 18.33 -1.67 1.67
N LEU A 469 17.10 -1.18 1.86
CA LEU A 469 16.27 -0.66 0.77
C LEU A 469 16.97 0.52 0.07
N VAL A 470 17.44 1.51 0.83
CA VAL A 470 18.18 2.67 0.29
C VAL A 470 19.42 2.20 -0.49
N LYS A 471 20.25 1.35 0.11
CA LYS A 471 21.45 0.81 -0.54
C LYS A 471 21.10 0.14 -1.87
N THR A 472 20.14 -0.78 -1.84
CA THR A 472 19.75 -1.59 -3.00
C THR A 472 19.23 -0.71 -4.13
N CYS A 473 18.31 0.22 -3.82
CA CYS A 473 17.75 1.15 -4.78
C CYS A 473 18.83 2.01 -5.47
N HIS A 474 19.66 2.69 -4.69
CA HIS A 474 20.65 3.63 -5.24
C HIS A 474 21.75 2.91 -6.03
N HIS A 475 22.15 1.71 -5.59
CA HIS A 475 23.09 0.87 -6.34
C HIS A 475 22.55 0.55 -7.75
N ARG A 476 21.23 0.36 -7.88
CA ARG A 476 20.55 0.09 -9.16
C ARG A 476 20.04 1.34 -9.89
N GLY A 477 20.23 2.54 -9.34
CA GLY A 477 19.72 3.79 -9.91
C GLY A 477 18.20 3.95 -9.82
N ALA A 478 17.58 3.32 -8.82
CA ALA A 478 16.15 3.42 -8.53
C ALA A 478 15.92 4.27 -7.27
N PHE A 479 14.72 4.85 -7.13
CA PHE A 479 14.33 5.64 -5.96
C PHE A 479 14.15 4.76 -4.70
N ALA A 480 14.59 5.27 -3.56
CA ALA A 480 14.30 4.76 -2.23
C ALA A 480 13.31 5.70 -1.49
N MET A 481 12.04 5.32 -1.43
CA MET A 481 11.00 6.14 -0.82
C MET A 481 10.82 5.79 0.68
N GLY A 482 10.73 6.81 1.53
CA GLY A 482 10.47 6.72 2.96
C GLY A 482 9.00 6.44 3.32
N GLY A 483 8.71 6.42 4.61
CA GLY A 483 7.43 5.94 5.15
C GLY A 483 6.34 7.01 5.31
N MET A 484 5.20 6.58 5.84
CA MET A 484 4.01 7.41 6.04
C MET A 484 4.08 8.28 7.31
N ALA A 485 3.69 9.55 7.19
CA ALA A 485 3.20 10.37 8.30
C ALA A 485 1.67 10.56 8.20
N ALA A 486 0.93 9.93 9.12
CA ALA A 486 -0.53 9.82 9.07
C ALA A 486 -1.28 10.82 9.97
N GLN A 487 -0.58 11.78 10.60
CA GLN A 487 -1.17 12.70 11.56
C GLN A 487 -2.21 13.63 10.90
N ILE A 488 -3.36 13.77 11.54
CA ILE A 488 -4.42 14.71 11.17
C ILE A 488 -4.38 15.88 12.15
N PRO A 489 -4.28 17.13 11.66
CA PRO A 489 -4.33 18.30 12.53
C PRO A 489 -5.62 18.36 13.35
N VAL A 490 -5.47 18.56 14.65
CA VAL A 490 -6.55 18.76 15.61
C VAL A 490 -7.09 20.18 15.43
N ARG A 491 -8.40 20.28 15.17
CA ARG A 491 -9.07 21.58 15.01
C ARG A 491 -9.01 22.35 16.33
N HIS A 492 -8.64 23.62 16.24
CA HIS A 492 -8.57 24.54 17.38
C HIS A 492 -7.57 24.17 18.48
N ASP A 493 -6.58 23.30 18.20
CA ASP A 493 -5.50 22.97 19.13
C ASP A 493 -4.11 23.13 18.47
N PRO A 494 -3.58 24.37 18.41
CA PRO A 494 -2.26 24.62 17.83
C PRO A 494 -1.12 23.92 18.58
N GLN A 495 -1.27 23.68 19.88
CA GLN A 495 -0.21 23.07 20.70
C GLN A 495 -0.09 21.57 20.41
N ALA A 496 -1.21 20.85 20.34
CA ALA A 496 -1.23 19.46 19.92
C ALA A 496 -0.69 19.30 18.48
N ASN A 497 -1.05 20.22 17.58
CA ASN A 497 -0.56 20.23 16.21
C ASN A 497 0.95 20.42 16.13
N GLU A 498 1.52 21.37 16.86
CA GLU A 498 2.97 21.59 16.84
C GLU A 498 3.72 20.39 17.42
N ALA A 499 3.21 19.76 18.49
CA ALA A 499 3.80 18.54 19.03
C ALA A 499 3.75 17.36 18.02
N ALA A 500 2.64 17.21 17.30
CA ALA A 500 2.51 16.21 16.23
C ALA A 500 3.46 16.51 15.06
N PHE A 501 3.52 17.77 14.61
CA PHE A 501 4.40 18.20 13.53
C PHE A 501 5.88 18.07 13.89
N ALA A 502 6.27 18.33 15.14
CA ALA A 502 7.64 18.12 15.61
C ALA A 502 8.08 16.65 15.44
N LYS A 503 7.21 15.69 15.78
CA LYS A 503 7.48 14.26 15.56
C LYS A 503 7.58 13.91 14.08
N VAL A 504 6.70 14.48 13.25
CA VAL A 504 6.77 14.31 11.79
C VAL A 504 8.10 14.84 11.27
N ARG A 505 8.55 16.04 11.70
CA ARG A 505 9.85 16.59 11.28
C ARG A 505 11.00 15.68 11.68
N GLU A 506 11.04 15.19 12.92
CA GLU A 506 12.09 14.27 13.39
C GLU A 506 12.14 12.99 12.54
N ASP A 507 10.98 12.39 12.27
CA ASP A 507 10.87 11.19 11.43
C ASP A 507 11.35 11.47 10.00
N LYS A 508 11.00 12.62 9.42
CA LYS A 508 11.40 12.98 8.04
C LYS A 508 12.85 13.38 7.95
N GLU A 509 13.41 14.00 8.98
CA GLU A 509 14.84 14.29 9.05
C GLU A 509 15.65 13.01 9.06
N ARG A 510 15.21 11.98 9.80
CA ARG A 510 15.84 10.67 9.77
C ARG A 510 15.81 10.08 8.36
N GLU A 511 14.65 10.03 7.71
CA GLU A 511 14.49 9.44 6.37
C GLU A 511 15.45 10.08 5.34
N VAL A 512 15.49 11.41 5.25
CA VAL A 512 16.43 12.10 4.34
C VAL A 512 17.89 11.84 4.74
N ARG A 513 18.19 11.81 6.04
CA ARG A 513 19.54 11.51 6.52
C ARG A 513 19.95 10.06 6.29
N ASP A 514 19.03 9.11 6.21
CA ASP A 514 19.35 7.72 5.87
C ASP A 514 19.57 7.55 4.36
N GLY A 515 18.95 8.42 3.56
CA GLY A 515 19.14 8.54 2.12
C GLY A 515 17.86 8.32 1.31
N CYS A 516 16.68 8.48 1.90
CA CYS A 516 15.44 8.40 1.13
C CYS A 516 15.30 9.60 0.18
N ASP A 517 14.92 9.34 -1.07
CA ASP A 517 14.68 10.35 -2.11
C ASP A 517 13.35 11.10 -1.94
N GLY A 518 12.45 10.56 -1.11
CA GLY A 518 11.15 11.15 -0.85
C GLY A 518 10.43 10.49 0.32
N THR A 519 9.27 11.02 0.69
CA THR A 519 8.46 10.53 1.83
C THR A 519 6.97 10.58 1.53
N TRP A 520 6.18 9.84 2.32
CA TRP A 520 4.72 9.88 2.31
C TRP A 520 4.09 10.71 3.44
N VAL A 521 2.96 11.33 3.12
CA VAL A 521 2.01 11.95 4.06
C VAL A 521 0.57 11.56 3.71
N ALA A 522 -0.32 11.49 4.72
CA ALA A 522 -1.74 11.16 4.50
C ALA A 522 -2.67 12.38 4.50
N HIS A 523 -2.16 13.58 4.81
CA HIS A 523 -2.97 14.79 4.94
C HIS A 523 -2.29 15.99 4.25
N PRO A 524 -3.03 16.85 3.50
CA PRO A 524 -2.45 18.00 2.80
C PRO A 524 -1.66 18.96 3.71
N ASP A 525 -2.11 19.17 4.94
CA ASP A 525 -1.44 20.06 5.90
C ASP A 525 -0.05 19.55 6.34
N LEU A 526 0.27 18.28 6.12
CA LEU A 526 1.61 17.74 6.38
C LEU A 526 2.57 17.92 5.20
N VAL A 527 2.07 18.23 4.00
CA VAL A 527 2.91 18.44 2.81
C VAL A 527 3.94 19.56 3.04
N PRO A 528 3.58 20.75 3.55
CA PRO A 528 4.57 21.80 3.80
C PRO A 528 5.61 21.41 4.87
N VAL A 529 5.21 20.62 5.86
CA VAL A 529 6.10 20.18 6.96
C VAL A 529 7.14 19.21 6.42
N ALA A 530 6.72 18.18 5.69
CA ALA A 530 7.62 17.22 5.06
C ALA A 530 8.50 17.90 3.99
N ARG A 531 7.92 18.79 3.19
CA ARG A 531 8.63 19.52 2.13
C ARG A 531 9.75 20.37 2.70
N GLU A 532 9.53 21.13 3.78
CA GLU A 532 10.60 21.94 4.40
C GLU A 532 11.82 21.09 4.77
N VAL A 533 11.59 19.92 5.40
CA VAL A 533 12.67 19.02 5.81
C VAL A 533 13.46 18.52 4.60
N PHE A 534 12.77 18.03 3.57
CA PHE A 534 13.41 17.53 2.36
C PHE A 534 14.09 18.65 1.58
N ASP A 535 13.48 19.82 1.40
CA ASP A 535 14.08 20.97 0.72
C ASP A 535 15.39 21.41 1.40
N ARG A 536 15.45 21.36 2.73
CA ARG A 536 16.62 21.76 3.51
C ARG A 536 17.73 20.71 3.49
N LEU A 537 17.40 19.43 3.57
CA LEU A 537 18.37 18.33 3.74
C LEU A 537 18.70 17.59 2.43
N MET A 538 17.89 17.78 1.40
CA MET A 538 18.04 17.24 0.03
C MET A 538 17.81 18.40 -0.97
N PRO A 539 18.83 19.26 -1.17
CA PRO A 539 18.70 20.42 -2.07
C PRO A 539 18.57 20.01 -3.55
N GLU A 540 19.12 18.86 -3.92
CA GLU A 540 18.96 18.24 -5.24
C GLU A 540 17.57 17.60 -5.39
N PRO A 541 17.13 17.26 -6.62
CA PRO A 541 15.83 16.60 -6.83
C PRO A 541 15.67 15.25 -6.12
N ASN A 542 16.78 14.54 -5.86
CA ASN A 542 16.85 13.21 -5.25
C ASN A 542 18.28 12.96 -4.71
N GLN A 543 18.52 11.76 -4.16
CA GLN A 543 19.79 11.32 -3.58
C GLN A 543 20.33 10.02 -4.22
N LEU A 544 19.99 9.74 -5.49
CA LEU A 544 20.41 8.51 -6.18
C LEU A 544 21.94 8.26 -6.19
N ASP A 545 22.74 9.33 -6.10
CA ASP A 545 24.20 9.25 -6.02
C ASP A 545 24.73 8.76 -4.65
N ARG A 546 23.85 8.63 -3.65
CA ARG A 546 24.20 8.21 -2.28
C ARG A 546 24.05 6.69 -2.12
N VAL A 547 24.92 5.92 -2.75
CA VAL A 547 24.80 4.45 -2.89
C VAL A 547 24.93 3.65 -1.57
N ARG A 548 25.49 4.26 -0.50
CA ARG A 548 25.66 3.61 0.83
C ARG A 548 26.43 2.28 0.81
N GLU A 549 27.55 2.23 0.08
CA GLU A 549 28.43 1.05 0.03
C GLU A 549 29.03 0.67 1.41
N ASP A 550 29.01 1.59 2.37
CA ASP A 550 29.40 1.38 3.77
C ASP A 550 28.50 0.39 4.52
N LEU A 551 27.27 0.17 4.05
CA LEU A 551 26.29 -0.66 4.74
C LEU A 551 26.45 -2.14 4.41
N HIS A 552 26.46 -2.97 5.45
CA HIS A 552 26.33 -4.42 5.35
C HIS A 552 25.17 -4.88 6.24
N VAL A 553 24.06 -5.27 5.62
CA VAL A 553 22.87 -5.77 6.31
C VAL A 553 22.81 -7.28 6.12
N THR A 554 22.74 -8.02 7.22
CA THR A 554 22.65 -9.48 7.22
C THR A 554 21.21 -9.94 7.37
N ARG A 555 20.96 -11.25 7.17
CA ARG A 555 19.66 -11.86 7.50
C ARG A 555 19.28 -11.59 8.94
N ASP A 556 20.20 -11.81 9.87
CA ASP A 556 19.90 -11.72 11.29
C ASP A 556 19.55 -10.27 11.71
N ASP A 557 20.10 -9.26 11.02
CA ASP A 557 19.69 -7.86 11.21
C ASP A 557 18.24 -7.63 10.78
N LEU A 558 17.81 -8.21 9.64
CA LEU A 558 16.43 -8.15 9.13
C LEU A 558 15.43 -8.96 9.96
N LEU A 559 15.91 -9.85 10.84
CA LEU A 559 15.06 -10.67 11.72
C LEU A 559 15.12 -10.21 13.18
N ARG A 560 15.97 -9.23 13.51
CA ARG A 560 16.17 -8.77 14.89
C ARG A 560 14.92 -8.10 15.46
N ILE A 561 14.33 -8.71 16.47
CA ILE A 561 13.14 -8.21 17.20
C ILE A 561 13.41 -6.86 17.87
N HIS A 562 12.39 -5.99 17.90
CA HIS A 562 12.41 -4.75 18.66
C HIS A 562 12.29 -4.99 20.16
N ASP A 563 13.14 -4.32 20.93
CA ASP A 563 12.95 -4.18 22.36
C ASP A 563 11.72 -3.33 22.67
N GLY A 564 10.96 -3.71 23.69
CA GLY A 564 9.82 -2.93 24.15
C GLY A 564 8.94 -3.68 25.15
N ILE A 565 7.91 -3.00 25.62
CA ILE A 565 6.92 -3.55 26.55
C ILE A 565 5.61 -3.86 25.84
N LYS A 566 4.91 -4.88 26.34
CA LYS A 566 3.55 -5.24 25.90
C LYS A 566 2.59 -4.69 26.94
N THR A 567 1.78 -3.69 26.58
CA THR A 567 0.95 -2.97 27.55
C THR A 567 -0.52 -3.31 27.41
N GLU A 568 -1.24 -3.29 28.53
CA GLU A 568 -2.71 -3.38 28.49
C GLU A 568 -3.32 -2.21 27.71
N GLN A 569 -2.74 -1.02 27.81
CA GLN A 569 -3.18 0.15 27.05
C GLN A 569 -3.05 -0.07 25.54
N GLY A 570 -1.92 -0.59 25.07
CA GLY A 570 -1.67 -0.93 23.67
C GLY A 570 -2.64 -1.99 23.16
N PHE A 571 -2.88 -3.03 23.96
CA PHE A 571 -3.86 -4.08 23.65
C PHE A 571 -5.26 -3.52 23.43
N ARG A 572 -5.75 -2.71 24.37
CA ARG A 572 -7.06 -2.05 24.30
C ARG A 572 -7.16 -1.06 23.15
N HIS A 573 -6.09 -0.31 22.89
CA HIS A 573 -6.03 0.62 21.75
C HIS A 573 -6.16 -0.12 20.42
N ASN A 574 -5.47 -1.26 20.25
CA ASN A 574 -5.61 -2.11 19.05
C ASN A 574 -7.04 -2.58 18.84
N ILE A 575 -7.75 -2.95 19.92
CA ILE A 575 -9.19 -3.30 19.85
C ILE A 575 -10.01 -2.12 19.31
N ARG A 576 -9.90 -0.94 19.93
CA ARG A 576 -10.69 0.24 19.55
C ARG A 576 -10.45 0.64 18.10
N VAL A 577 -9.18 0.69 17.69
CA VAL A 577 -8.81 1.11 16.33
C VAL A 577 -9.22 0.06 15.30
N GLY A 578 -8.92 -1.21 15.54
CA GLY A 578 -9.23 -2.30 14.62
C GLY A 578 -10.73 -2.44 14.34
N VAL A 579 -11.57 -2.39 15.38
CA VAL A 579 -13.03 -2.47 15.21
C VAL A 579 -13.60 -1.24 14.52
N GLN A 580 -13.21 -0.03 14.92
CA GLN A 580 -13.70 1.20 14.28
C GLN A 580 -13.28 1.29 12.81
N TYR A 581 -12.07 0.83 12.48
CA TYR A 581 -11.63 0.77 11.08
C TYR A 581 -12.48 -0.20 10.26
N ILE A 582 -12.66 -1.45 10.73
CA ILE A 582 -13.48 -2.45 10.03
C ILE A 582 -14.91 -1.95 9.85
N GLU A 583 -15.49 -1.31 10.87
CA GLU A 583 -16.83 -0.72 10.78
C GLU A 583 -16.94 0.30 9.64
N ALA A 584 -15.99 1.23 9.55
CA ALA A 584 -15.97 2.23 8.50
C ALA A 584 -15.71 1.61 7.12
N TRP A 585 -14.81 0.62 7.04
CA TRP A 585 -14.50 -0.11 5.82
C TRP A 585 -15.74 -0.84 5.28
N LEU A 586 -16.52 -1.49 6.16
CA LEU A 586 -17.78 -2.14 5.83
C LEU A 586 -18.88 -1.17 5.35
N ARG A 587 -18.73 0.13 5.63
CA ARG A 587 -19.58 1.21 5.10
C ARG A 587 -19.01 1.88 3.85
N GLY A 588 -17.96 1.31 3.25
CA GLY A 588 -17.37 1.84 2.02
C GLY A 588 -16.28 2.89 2.24
N ARG A 589 -15.69 3.01 3.44
CA ARG A 589 -14.63 4.00 3.73
C ARG A 589 -13.33 3.30 4.18
N GLY A 590 -12.28 3.34 3.34
CA GLY A 590 -10.97 2.75 3.65
C GLY A 590 -9.94 3.73 4.20
N ALA A 591 -10.15 5.05 4.10
CA ALA A 591 -9.34 6.06 4.76
C ALA A 591 -10.15 6.66 5.91
N VAL A 592 -9.74 6.38 7.14
CA VAL A 592 -10.58 6.61 8.33
C VAL A 592 -9.84 7.43 9.38
N PRO A 593 -10.34 8.63 9.73
CA PRO A 593 -9.78 9.40 10.83
C PRO A 593 -10.14 8.74 12.18
N ILE A 594 -9.16 8.17 12.87
CA ILE A 594 -9.32 7.57 14.20
C ILE A 594 -8.26 8.15 15.13
N TYR A 595 -8.67 8.75 16.24
CA TYR A 595 -7.75 9.37 17.23
C TYR A 595 -6.68 10.29 16.62
N ASN A 596 -7.10 11.12 15.64
CA ASN A 596 -6.27 12.08 14.89
C ASN A 596 -5.18 11.45 14.02
N LEU A 597 -5.35 10.18 13.62
CA LEU A 597 -4.55 9.52 12.59
C LEU A 597 -5.46 9.14 11.42
N MET A 598 -4.94 9.28 10.20
CA MET A 598 -5.61 8.76 9.00
C MET A 598 -5.21 7.30 8.83
N GLU A 599 -6.10 6.41 9.27
CA GLU A 599 -5.85 4.97 9.28
C GLU A 599 -6.33 4.31 7.99
N ASP A 600 -5.61 3.28 7.56
CA ASP A 600 -5.92 2.39 6.44
C ASP A 600 -5.97 0.92 6.91
N ALA A 601 -6.11 -0.02 5.96
CA ALA A 601 -6.30 -1.43 6.32
C ALA A 601 -5.09 -2.04 7.05
N ALA A 602 -3.87 -1.61 6.72
CA ALA A 602 -2.66 -2.05 7.39
C ALA A 602 -2.70 -1.78 8.90
N THR A 603 -3.30 -0.66 9.34
CA THR A 603 -3.49 -0.38 10.78
C THR A 603 -4.38 -1.43 11.46
N ALA A 604 -5.48 -1.83 10.83
CA ALA A 604 -6.36 -2.86 11.38
C ALA A 604 -5.70 -4.25 11.34
N GLU A 605 -4.91 -4.54 10.31
CA GLU A 605 -4.13 -5.77 10.20
C GLU A 605 -3.11 -5.92 11.32
N ILE A 606 -2.27 -4.90 11.55
CA ILE A 606 -1.30 -4.98 12.66
C ILE A 606 -2.00 -5.01 14.01
N SER A 607 -3.14 -4.33 14.17
CA SER A 607 -3.91 -4.33 15.42
C SER A 607 -4.43 -5.73 15.77
N ARG A 608 -5.07 -6.43 14.82
CA ARG A 608 -5.55 -7.80 15.05
C ARG A 608 -4.40 -8.81 15.12
N ALA A 609 -3.33 -8.61 14.36
CA ALA A 609 -2.19 -9.52 14.34
C ALA A 609 -1.43 -9.52 15.67
N GLN A 610 -1.24 -8.35 16.26
CA GLN A 610 -0.60 -8.21 17.57
C GLN A 610 -1.44 -8.83 18.69
N ILE A 611 -2.76 -8.60 18.69
CA ILE A 611 -3.68 -9.24 19.64
C ILE A 611 -3.62 -10.76 19.49
N TRP A 612 -3.73 -11.26 18.26
CA TRP A 612 -3.65 -12.69 17.97
C TRP A 612 -2.35 -13.29 18.52
N GLN A 613 -1.21 -12.65 18.22
CA GLN A 613 0.11 -13.13 18.65
C GLN A 613 0.20 -13.20 20.18
N TRP A 614 -0.26 -12.16 20.87
CA TRP A 614 -0.19 -12.10 22.33
C TRP A 614 -1.12 -13.11 23.00
N ILE A 615 -2.31 -13.35 22.44
CA ILE A 615 -3.23 -14.39 22.94
C ILE A 615 -2.64 -15.77 22.69
N ARG A 616 -2.15 -16.03 21.46
CA ARG A 616 -1.61 -17.33 21.06
C ARG A 616 -0.47 -17.80 21.96
N TYR A 617 0.38 -16.88 22.38
CA TYR A 617 1.56 -17.16 23.20
C TYR A 617 1.45 -16.70 24.64
N LEU A 618 0.23 -16.42 25.12
CA LEU A 618 -0.05 -16.06 26.51
C LEU A 618 0.88 -14.96 27.04
N ALA A 619 1.05 -13.90 26.24
CA ALA A 619 1.95 -12.82 26.58
C ALA A 619 1.54 -12.14 27.89
N VAL A 620 2.53 -11.88 28.76
CA VAL A 620 2.34 -11.11 30.00
C VAL A 620 2.43 -9.62 29.68
N LEU A 621 1.40 -8.89 30.05
CA LEU A 621 1.30 -7.44 29.92
C LEU A 621 2.04 -6.73 31.06
N ASP A 622 2.33 -5.45 30.90
CA ASP A 622 2.97 -4.58 31.89
C ASP A 622 2.26 -4.55 33.25
N THR A 623 0.95 -4.79 33.27
CA THR A 623 0.13 -4.92 34.50
C THR A 623 0.24 -6.28 35.19
N GLY A 624 0.99 -7.24 34.61
CA GLY A 624 1.05 -8.63 35.05
C GLY A 624 -0.12 -9.50 34.56
N VAL A 625 -1.09 -8.91 33.86
CA VAL A 625 -2.20 -9.64 33.23
C VAL A 625 -1.68 -10.49 32.06
N VAL A 626 -2.15 -11.73 31.97
CA VAL A 626 -1.88 -12.59 30.81
C VAL A 626 -2.92 -12.33 29.73
N ALA A 627 -2.50 -12.13 28.49
CA ALA A 627 -3.39 -12.00 27.34
C ALA A 627 -4.03 -13.38 27.02
N THR A 628 -5.23 -13.62 27.53
CA THR A 628 -6.03 -14.83 27.23
C THR A 628 -7.26 -14.49 26.39
N PRO A 629 -7.94 -15.48 25.77
CA PRO A 629 -9.24 -15.25 25.12
C PRO A 629 -10.27 -14.58 26.05
N GLU A 630 -10.32 -14.97 27.33
CA GLU A 630 -11.24 -14.39 28.31
C GLU A 630 -10.91 -12.93 28.64
N PHE A 631 -9.62 -12.60 28.71
CA PHE A 631 -9.20 -11.20 28.85
C PHE A 631 -9.60 -10.38 27.64
N PHE A 632 -9.37 -10.91 26.43
CA PHE A 632 -9.75 -10.26 25.18
C PHE A 632 -11.25 -9.97 25.10
N GLU A 633 -12.11 -10.94 25.40
CA GLU A 633 -13.57 -10.76 25.35
C GLU A 633 -14.04 -9.67 26.32
N ARG A 634 -13.47 -9.65 27.53
CA ARG A 634 -13.76 -8.59 28.51
C ARG A 634 -13.31 -7.23 28.01
N ALA A 635 -12.06 -7.13 27.54
CA ALA A 635 -11.50 -5.88 27.01
C ALA A 635 -12.33 -5.40 25.81
N LEU A 636 -12.69 -6.28 24.87
CA LEU A 636 -13.53 -5.97 23.73
C LEU A 636 -14.87 -5.36 24.15
N ALA A 637 -15.58 -5.97 25.10
CA ALA A 637 -16.85 -5.43 25.59
C ALA A 637 -16.68 -4.06 26.29
N GLU A 638 -15.60 -3.86 27.05
CA GLU A 638 -15.29 -2.58 27.71
C GLU A 638 -14.97 -1.48 26.70
N GLU A 639 -14.11 -1.79 25.73
CA GLU A 639 -13.70 -0.87 24.67
C GLU A 639 -14.88 -0.48 23.78
N MET A 640 -15.80 -1.40 23.47
CA MET A 640 -16.99 -1.08 22.67
C MET A 640 -17.96 -0.16 23.41
N ARG A 641 -18.10 -0.30 24.75
CA ARG A 641 -18.84 0.69 25.57
C ARG A 641 -18.15 2.05 25.57
N GLN A 642 -16.83 2.09 25.52
CA GLN A 642 -16.10 3.36 25.38
C GLN A 642 -16.34 3.98 24.01
N VAL A 643 -16.21 3.23 22.92
CA VAL A 643 -16.46 3.71 21.56
C VAL A 643 -17.89 4.23 21.42
N GLU A 644 -18.90 3.52 21.95
CA GLU A 644 -20.30 3.99 21.95
C GLU A 644 -20.46 5.35 22.66
N ARG A 645 -19.74 5.59 23.76
CA ARG A 645 -19.75 6.88 24.47
C ARG A 645 -19.05 7.97 23.67
N GLU A 646 -17.95 7.65 23.00
CA GLU A 646 -17.15 8.60 22.22
C GLU A 646 -17.88 9.08 20.96
N ILE A 647 -18.49 8.16 20.20
CA ILE A 647 -19.18 8.50 18.93
C ILE A 647 -20.66 8.79 19.10
N GLY A 648 -21.23 8.43 20.26
CA GLY A 648 -22.64 8.58 20.60
C GLY A 648 -23.51 7.41 20.13
N ARG A 649 -24.50 7.05 20.96
CA ARG A 649 -25.41 5.91 20.75
C ARG A 649 -26.06 5.87 19.37
N GLY A 650 -26.47 7.03 18.85
CA GLY A 650 -27.14 7.12 17.55
C GLY A 650 -26.23 6.77 16.37
N ALA A 651 -24.96 7.19 16.40
CA ALA A 651 -23.99 6.84 15.36
C ALA A 651 -23.57 5.37 15.48
N TYR A 652 -23.36 4.89 16.70
CA TYR A 652 -23.03 3.49 16.98
C TYR A 652 -24.14 2.54 16.50
N ALA A 653 -25.40 2.80 16.84
CA ALA A 653 -26.53 1.95 16.47
C ALA A 653 -26.83 1.94 14.95
N LYS A 654 -26.46 3.00 14.22
CA LYS A 654 -26.60 3.07 12.75
C LYS A 654 -25.39 2.50 12.00
N GLY A 655 -24.28 2.29 12.71
CA GLY A 655 -23.06 1.73 12.14
C GLY A 655 -23.15 0.22 11.94
N ARG A 656 -22.09 -0.36 11.36
CA ARG A 656 -21.93 -1.81 11.15
C ARG A 656 -21.09 -2.45 12.26
N PHE A 657 -21.21 -1.95 13.49
CA PHE A 657 -20.44 -2.41 14.64
C PHE A 657 -20.65 -3.90 14.95
N PRO A 658 -21.86 -4.48 14.88
CA PRO A 658 -22.04 -5.91 15.12
C PRO A 658 -21.20 -6.80 14.19
N GLU A 659 -21.21 -6.51 12.88
CA GLU A 659 -20.38 -7.24 11.92
C GLU A 659 -18.88 -6.99 12.13
N ALA A 660 -18.49 -5.74 12.41
CA ALA A 660 -17.10 -5.37 12.65
C ALA A 660 -16.51 -6.03 13.90
N ILE A 661 -17.26 -6.05 15.00
CA ILE A 661 -16.89 -6.72 16.26
C ILE A 661 -16.72 -8.22 16.02
N THR A 662 -17.69 -8.85 15.35
CA THR A 662 -17.66 -10.29 15.06
C THR A 662 -16.44 -10.64 14.22
N LEU A 663 -16.20 -9.90 13.13
CA LEU A 663 -15.05 -10.15 12.26
C LEU A 663 -13.71 -9.96 12.99
N PHE A 664 -13.56 -8.87 13.73
CA PHE A 664 -12.33 -8.59 14.48
C PHE A 664 -12.05 -9.64 15.54
N ARG A 665 -13.09 -10.04 16.29
CA ARG A 665 -13.04 -11.11 17.28
C ARG A 665 -12.61 -12.43 16.65
N ASP A 666 -13.27 -12.85 15.59
CA ASP A 666 -13.01 -14.15 14.96
C ASP A 666 -11.61 -14.24 14.35
N LEU A 667 -11.09 -13.13 13.83
CA LEU A 667 -9.70 -13.05 13.34
C LEU A 667 -8.68 -13.05 14.49
N SER A 668 -8.98 -12.37 15.60
CA SER A 668 -8.08 -12.25 16.75
C SER A 668 -7.99 -13.53 17.58
N LEU A 669 -9.06 -14.33 17.60
CA LEU A 669 -9.15 -15.59 18.35
C LEU A 669 -8.97 -16.85 17.49
N ALA A 670 -8.69 -16.69 16.19
CA ALA A 670 -8.52 -17.82 15.29
C ALA A 670 -7.37 -18.74 15.73
N GLU A 671 -7.52 -20.05 15.57
CA GLU A 671 -6.45 -21.01 15.86
C GLU A 671 -5.25 -20.81 14.92
N ASP A 672 -5.52 -20.70 13.63
CA ASP A 672 -4.55 -20.38 12.59
C ASP A 672 -4.64 -18.90 12.21
N PHE A 673 -3.48 -18.29 11.96
CA PHE A 673 -3.39 -16.90 11.54
C PHE A 673 -3.98 -16.73 10.14
N ALA A 674 -5.03 -15.92 10.01
CA ALA A 674 -5.59 -15.57 8.69
C ALA A 674 -4.66 -14.60 7.95
N ASP A 675 -4.45 -14.82 6.64
CA ASP A 675 -3.49 -14.00 5.89
C ASP A 675 -3.88 -12.54 5.76
N PHE A 676 -5.17 -12.23 5.55
CA PHE A 676 -5.69 -10.87 5.42
C PHE A 676 -7.13 -10.77 5.96
N LEU A 677 -7.44 -9.70 6.68
CA LEU A 677 -8.78 -9.36 7.15
C LEU A 677 -9.71 -9.03 5.96
N THR A 678 -9.16 -8.39 4.92
CA THR A 678 -9.92 -7.87 3.78
C THR A 678 -10.57 -8.99 2.97
N THR A 679 -9.95 -10.17 2.89
CA THR A 679 -10.55 -11.34 2.21
C THR A 679 -11.84 -11.80 2.87
N ARG A 680 -11.93 -11.73 4.22
CA ARG A 680 -13.17 -12.07 4.94
C ARG A 680 -14.14 -10.89 4.96
N ALA A 681 -13.64 -9.67 5.16
CA ALA A 681 -14.46 -8.45 5.16
C ALA A 681 -15.17 -8.24 3.82
N TYR A 682 -14.51 -8.53 2.70
CA TYR A 682 -15.05 -8.35 1.36
C TYR A 682 -16.36 -9.12 1.14
N ARG A 683 -16.48 -10.33 1.72
CA ARG A 683 -17.71 -11.14 1.67
C ARG A 683 -18.93 -10.47 2.31
N LEU A 684 -18.73 -9.43 3.13
CA LEU A 684 -19.78 -8.68 3.82
C LEU A 684 -20.20 -7.41 3.07
N ILE A 685 -19.60 -7.12 1.90
CA ILE A 685 -19.88 -5.95 1.07
C ILE A 685 -20.06 -6.26 -0.43
N ILE A 686 -20.15 -7.55 -0.79
CA ILE A 686 -20.43 -8.04 -2.16
C ILE A 686 -21.84 -8.60 -2.30
#